data_AF-A0A1J4XEH1-F1
#
_entry.id   AF-A0A1J4XEH1-F1
#
_cell.length_a   1.000
_cell.length_b   1.000
_cell.length_c   1.000
_cell.angle_alpha   90.00
_cell.angle_beta   90.00
_cell.angle_gamma   90.00
#
_symmetry.space_group_name_H-M   'P 1'
#
loop_
_entity.id
_entity.type
_entity.pdbx_description
1 polymer ?
#
loop_
_entity_poly.entity_id
_entity_poly.type
_entity_poly.pdbx_seq_one_letter_code
_entity_poly.pdbx_strand_id
1 'polypeptide(L)'
;MPAKTNKKRPTPKKVAPRAKTKRNAKHIYAFGKKTDGNATMKALLGGKGANLAEMALIKLPVPPGFTITTEVCSYYTQNKSQFPAGFQAELKKSLTDIEKQQGKKFGDAKDPLLFSVRSGARDSMPGMMDTILNLGLNDKTVIGLAKITDNPRFAYDCYRRFIQMYGDVVMGVQPRNEDEHEPFDEIMTALKEEKKIKNDHELTPEDLQELIKRFKALIKQRTKKSFPQDVHEQLIGAIAAVFGSWNNERAFIYRQKYSIPHAWGTAVNVQTMVFGNMGNDSATGVAFTRDPANGENIFYGEYLINAQGEDVVAGVRTPKPIEELKQDMPHAHKELEKVRKTLEKHFKDMQDFEFTIERDHLYILQTRNGKRTGLAAVRIAVEMVTERLINSKAAIKRIPAESIASLLVPVFDEKTRKSANCIGTGLPAGPGAATGKIVFSASAAERLARDGVKVILCRHETSPEDIRGMLAAEGILTSRGGVSSHAALVARQMGTVCVCGAHDISINYQKRTLSTQGITLREGDDISIDGTTGEVFAGHLETAPSEVTQVLAGNLKPQKSQTYQYFKQIMDWSDKFRKMSIRTNADTPEQSTMAVALGAEGIGLCRTEHMFFDGERINFMREMILARDEFERRNALKKLLPLQRNDFVGILKAMKGRPVTIRLLDPPLHEFLPQDDASRRRIADSLGVTADLISDRIKGLHEQNPMLGHRGCRLGISYPEITEMQVRAIFEAAALVQKGKKSATVDVEIMVPLVGYADELKHQAKLIHRVAEEVMKSKKVKIKYIVGTMIELPRAALRADQIAEHAEFFSFGTNDLTQTTLGMSRDDSGSFLPHYKELDIIGQNPFATIDKDGVGQLVEMAVERGRKQRKNIKLGICGEHGGDPDSIQFFYKSGLNYVSCSPPRVPVARLAAAQAALAS
;
A
#
# COMPACT_ATOMS: atom_id res chain seq x y z
N MET A 1 -50.96 55.12 28.66
CA MET A 1 -51.25 54.85 27.23
C MET A 1 -50.34 55.72 26.38
N PRO A 2 -50.08 55.40 25.09
CA PRO A 2 -50.29 54.12 24.39
C PRO A 2 -49.20 53.12 24.85
N ALA A 3 -48.62 52.15 24.12
CA ALA A 3 -48.84 51.54 22.80
C ALA A 3 -48.51 50.02 22.84
N LYS A 4 -48.56 49.31 21.70
CA LYS A 4 -48.03 47.95 21.53
C LYS A 4 -47.19 47.87 20.25
N THR A 5 -45.95 47.37 20.34
CA THR A 5 -45.08 47.12 19.17
C THR A 5 -44.89 45.61 18.92
N ASN A 6 -44.93 45.22 17.65
CA ASN A 6 -44.89 43.83 17.20
C ASN A 6 -43.53 43.15 17.43
N LYS A 7 -43.51 42.02 18.15
CA LYS A 7 -42.45 41.00 18.01
C LYS A 7 -42.91 39.91 17.03
N LYS A 8 -42.30 39.88 15.83
CA LYS A 8 -42.54 38.81 14.85
C LYS A 8 -42.04 37.46 15.38
N ARG A 9 -42.87 36.41 15.27
CA ARG A 9 -42.46 35.02 15.54
C ARG A 9 -41.46 34.54 14.47
N PRO A 10 -40.47 33.69 14.81
CA PRO A 10 -39.60 33.07 13.82
C PRO A 10 -40.37 32.04 12.98
N THR A 11 -40.09 32.01 11.68
CA THR A 11 -40.60 31.00 10.74
C THR A 11 -40.08 29.60 11.08
N PRO A 12 -40.90 28.53 10.95
CA PRO A 12 -40.45 27.17 11.23
C PRO A 12 -39.34 26.76 10.26
N LYS A 13 -38.25 26.17 10.80
CA LYS A 13 -37.17 25.59 9.99
C LYS A 13 -37.77 24.52 9.06
N LYS A 14 -37.45 24.61 7.77
CA LYS A 14 -37.73 23.52 6.81
C LYS A 14 -37.03 22.26 7.33
N VAL A 15 -37.82 21.25 7.69
CA VAL A 15 -37.32 19.91 8.00
C VAL A 15 -36.62 19.38 6.75
N ALA A 16 -35.41 18.83 6.92
CA ALA A 16 -34.68 18.21 5.81
C ALA A 16 -35.55 17.14 5.14
N PRO A 17 -35.48 16.97 3.81
CA PRO A 17 -36.34 16.01 3.12
C PRO A 17 -36.08 14.60 3.65
N ARG A 18 -37.12 13.95 4.20
CA ARG A 18 -37.09 12.52 4.51
C ARG A 18 -36.55 11.80 3.27
N ALA A 19 -35.53 10.96 3.47
CA ALA A 19 -34.95 10.17 2.40
C ALA A 19 -36.06 9.44 1.63
N LYS A 20 -36.05 9.58 0.30
CA LYS A 20 -36.99 8.86 -0.57
C LYS A 20 -36.90 7.37 -0.24
N THR A 21 -38.02 6.77 0.11
CA THR A 21 -38.12 5.32 0.28
C THR A 21 -37.70 4.65 -1.04
N LYS A 22 -36.53 4.00 -1.03
CA LYS A 22 -36.07 3.17 -2.16
C LYS A 22 -37.17 2.13 -2.47
N ARG A 23 -37.41 1.87 -3.76
CA ARG A 23 -38.11 0.66 -4.25
C ARG A 23 -37.67 -0.56 -3.44
N ASN A 24 -38.59 -1.47 -3.11
CA ASN A 24 -38.32 -2.76 -2.45
C ASN A 24 -36.96 -3.32 -2.87
N ALA A 25 -35.97 -3.18 -1.98
CA ALA A 25 -34.60 -3.53 -2.28
C ALA A 25 -34.48 -5.06 -2.24
N LYS A 26 -34.07 -5.67 -3.35
CA LYS A 26 -33.78 -7.10 -3.42
C LYS A 26 -32.54 -7.36 -2.58
N HIS A 27 -32.68 -8.17 -1.52
CA HIS A 27 -31.61 -8.41 -0.55
C HIS A 27 -30.68 -9.57 -0.94
N ILE A 28 -31.17 -10.48 -1.80
CA ILE A 28 -30.46 -11.71 -2.18
C ILE A 28 -30.45 -11.89 -3.71
N TYR A 29 -29.28 -12.20 -4.28
CA TYR A 29 -29.07 -12.40 -5.72
C TYR A 29 -28.53 -13.80 -6.01
N ALA A 30 -29.22 -14.58 -6.87
CA ALA A 30 -28.77 -15.93 -7.24
C ALA A 30 -27.61 -15.93 -8.24
N PHE A 31 -26.81 -17.00 -8.23
CA PHE A 31 -25.82 -17.34 -9.26
C PHE A 31 -25.81 -18.86 -9.53
N GLY A 32 -25.42 -19.24 -10.76
CA GLY A 32 -25.46 -20.62 -11.25
C GLY A 32 -26.29 -20.71 -12.55
N LYS A 33 -27.13 -21.75 -12.69
CA LYS A 33 -28.05 -21.90 -13.85
C LYS A 33 -28.95 -20.68 -14.04
N LYS A 34 -29.37 -20.06 -12.94
CA LYS A 34 -30.01 -18.75 -12.91
C LYS A 34 -29.07 -17.77 -12.20
N THR A 35 -28.78 -16.65 -12.87
CA THR A 35 -27.87 -15.63 -12.34
C THR A 35 -28.53 -14.25 -12.44
N ASP A 36 -28.60 -13.56 -11.30
CA ASP A 36 -29.29 -12.27 -11.17
C ASP A 36 -28.34 -11.07 -11.10
N GLY A 37 -27.01 -11.29 -11.08
CA GLY A 37 -25.96 -10.28 -10.93
C GLY A 37 -24.87 -10.37 -12.00
N ASN A 38 -23.83 -9.52 -11.91
CA ASN A 38 -22.66 -9.53 -12.80
C ASN A 38 -21.47 -8.75 -12.18
N ALA A 39 -20.32 -8.75 -12.87
CA ALA A 39 -19.07 -8.12 -12.42
C ALA A 39 -19.13 -6.59 -12.19
N THR A 40 -20.17 -5.88 -12.66
CA THR A 40 -20.32 -4.43 -12.39
C THR A 40 -20.88 -4.17 -10.99
N MET A 41 -21.55 -5.15 -10.38
CA MET A 41 -22.31 -4.99 -9.12
C MET A 41 -21.45 -5.14 -7.86
N LYS A 42 -20.12 -4.95 -7.95
CA LYS A 42 -19.15 -5.13 -6.84
C LYS A 42 -19.47 -4.32 -5.57
N ALA A 43 -20.07 -3.14 -5.71
CA ALA A 43 -20.48 -2.34 -4.57
C ALA A 43 -21.65 -2.95 -3.75
N LEU A 44 -22.47 -3.81 -4.39
CA LEU A 44 -23.65 -4.42 -3.80
C LEU A 44 -23.44 -5.90 -3.43
N LEU A 45 -22.73 -6.65 -4.29
CA LEU A 45 -22.48 -8.10 -4.15
C LEU A 45 -21.08 -8.42 -3.58
N GLY A 46 -20.28 -7.40 -3.29
CA GLY A 46 -18.85 -7.56 -3.06
C GLY A 46 -18.09 -8.00 -4.32
N GLY A 47 -16.76 -8.06 -4.23
CA GLY A 47 -15.91 -8.58 -5.30
C GLY A 47 -16.18 -10.05 -5.60
N LYS A 48 -16.33 -10.88 -4.55
CA LYS A 48 -16.58 -12.33 -4.67
C LYS A 48 -17.93 -12.64 -5.32
N GLY A 49 -19.03 -12.06 -4.83
CA GLY A 49 -20.38 -12.33 -5.36
C GLY A 49 -20.57 -11.81 -6.79
N ALA A 50 -20.01 -10.65 -7.10
CA ALA A 50 -20.02 -10.12 -8.47
C ALA A 50 -19.24 -11.02 -9.45
N ASN A 51 -18.10 -11.56 -9.03
CA ASN A 51 -17.30 -12.48 -9.85
C ASN A 51 -17.91 -13.89 -9.95
N LEU A 52 -18.55 -14.41 -8.89
CA LEU A 52 -19.34 -15.65 -8.93
C LEU A 52 -20.47 -15.57 -9.96
N ALA A 53 -21.22 -14.47 -9.95
CA ALA A 53 -22.24 -14.20 -10.95
C ALA A 53 -21.64 -14.08 -12.37
N GLU A 54 -20.53 -13.35 -12.53
CA GLU A 54 -19.86 -13.23 -13.83
C GLU A 54 -19.41 -14.58 -14.39
N MET A 55 -18.75 -15.42 -13.57
CA MET A 55 -18.31 -16.76 -13.97
C MET A 55 -19.48 -17.65 -14.42
N ALA A 56 -20.62 -17.57 -13.74
CA ALA A 56 -21.83 -18.29 -14.13
C ALA A 56 -22.41 -17.77 -15.47
N LEU A 57 -22.38 -16.46 -15.72
CA LEU A 57 -22.80 -15.86 -17.00
C LEU A 57 -21.91 -16.29 -18.18
N ILE A 58 -20.60 -16.40 -17.98
CA ILE A 58 -19.66 -16.93 -18.99
C ILE A 58 -19.61 -18.47 -19.05
N LYS A 59 -20.55 -19.15 -18.38
CA LYS A 59 -20.75 -20.61 -18.41
C LYS A 59 -19.57 -21.43 -17.87
N LEU A 60 -18.80 -20.90 -16.92
CA LEU A 60 -17.87 -21.72 -16.14
C LEU A 60 -18.65 -22.64 -15.16
N PRO A 61 -18.08 -23.78 -14.75
CA PRO A 61 -18.75 -24.72 -13.85
C PRO A 61 -18.73 -24.19 -12.40
N VAL A 62 -19.61 -23.23 -12.11
CA VAL A 62 -19.76 -22.62 -10.78
C VAL A 62 -20.83 -23.37 -10.00
N PRO A 63 -20.54 -23.91 -8.80
CA PRO A 63 -21.56 -24.46 -7.91
C PRO A 63 -22.61 -23.38 -7.58
N PRO A 64 -23.92 -23.68 -7.69
CA PRO A 64 -24.96 -22.68 -7.50
C PRO A 64 -25.00 -22.10 -6.08
N GLY A 65 -25.57 -20.92 -5.97
CA GLY A 65 -25.61 -20.19 -4.70
C GLY A 65 -26.37 -18.88 -4.81
N PHE A 66 -26.25 -18.09 -3.75
CA PHE A 66 -26.74 -16.72 -3.71
C PHE A 66 -25.82 -15.80 -2.91
N THR A 67 -25.85 -14.52 -3.24
CA THR A 67 -25.16 -13.45 -2.51
C THR A 67 -26.18 -12.59 -1.76
N ILE A 68 -26.01 -12.45 -0.46
CA ILE A 68 -26.69 -11.47 0.40
C ILE A 68 -25.91 -10.15 0.30
N THR A 69 -26.60 -9.05 0.03
CA THR A 69 -25.95 -7.77 -0.32
C THR A 69 -25.25 -7.07 0.84
N THR A 70 -24.29 -6.20 0.50
CA THR A 70 -23.63 -5.27 1.45
C THR A 70 -24.63 -4.37 2.18
N GLU A 71 -25.71 -3.95 1.53
CA GLU A 71 -26.77 -3.14 2.16
C GLU A 71 -27.42 -3.86 3.37
N VAL A 72 -27.51 -5.19 3.34
CA VAL A 72 -28.01 -5.99 4.49
C VAL A 72 -27.02 -5.95 5.66
N CYS A 73 -25.70 -6.00 5.39
CA CYS A 73 -24.68 -5.85 6.42
C CYS A 73 -24.77 -4.47 7.09
N SER A 74 -24.83 -3.39 6.30
CA SER A 74 -24.99 -2.02 6.82
C SER A 74 -26.26 -1.88 7.67
N TYR A 75 -27.38 -2.44 7.23
CA TYR A 75 -28.62 -2.45 8.02
C TYR A 75 -28.46 -3.23 9.32
N TYR A 76 -27.88 -4.42 9.29
CA TYR A 76 -27.68 -5.30 10.45
C TYR A 76 -26.82 -4.63 11.52
N THR A 77 -25.71 -3.98 11.14
CA THR A 77 -24.85 -3.22 12.06
C THR A 77 -25.59 -2.00 12.65
N GLN A 78 -26.37 -1.27 11.85
CA GLN A 78 -27.09 -0.07 12.32
C GLN A 78 -28.31 -0.39 13.21
N ASN A 79 -28.94 -1.56 13.05
CA ASN A 79 -30.19 -1.92 13.72
C ASN A 79 -30.00 -2.98 14.83
N LYS A 80 -28.89 -2.90 15.57
CA LYS A 80 -28.59 -3.79 16.72
C LYS A 80 -28.71 -5.28 16.38
N SER A 81 -28.06 -5.71 15.30
CA SER A 81 -28.03 -7.11 14.85
C SER A 81 -29.40 -7.67 14.41
N GLN A 82 -30.28 -6.81 13.88
CA GLN A 82 -31.56 -7.22 13.29
C GLN A 82 -31.50 -7.21 11.76
N PHE A 83 -32.09 -8.23 11.13
CA PHE A 83 -32.22 -8.30 9.67
C PHE A 83 -33.36 -7.39 9.15
N PRO A 84 -33.27 -6.87 7.91
CA PRO A 84 -34.32 -6.05 7.34
C PRO A 84 -35.62 -6.84 7.08
N ALA A 85 -36.74 -6.14 7.09
CA ALA A 85 -38.06 -6.74 6.86
C ALA A 85 -38.12 -7.47 5.49
N GLY A 86 -38.69 -8.67 5.47
CA GLY A 86 -38.77 -9.52 4.27
C GLY A 86 -37.54 -10.42 4.03
N PHE A 87 -36.38 -10.14 4.64
CA PHE A 87 -35.15 -10.90 4.42
C PHE A 87 -35.29 -12.41 4.64
N GLN A 88 -35.95 -12.84 5.72
CA GLN A 88 -36.16 -14.27 6.00
C GLN A 88 -37.00 -14.99 4.93
N ALA A 89 -37.96 -14.29 4.31
CA ALA A 89 -38.77 -14.85 3.23
C ALA A 89 -37.98 -14.97 1.92
N GLU A 90 -37.13 -13.97 1.61
CA GLU A 90 -36.17 -14.05 0.48
C GLU A 90 -35.15 -15.17 0.68
N LEU A 91 -34.62 -15.32 1.90
CA LEU A 91 -33.65 -16.38 2.24
C LEU A 91 -34.27 -17.77 2.07
N LYS A 92 -35.46 -18.00 2.63
CA LYS A 92 -36.19 -19.27 2.49
C LYS A 92 -36.48 -19.58 1.02
N LYS A 93 -36.90 -18.59 0.22
CA LYS A 93 -37.13 -18.76 -1.22
C LYS A 93 -35.85 -19.15 -1.95
N SER A 94 -34.74 -18.48 -1.66
CA SER A 94 -33.44 -18.71 -2.32
C SER A 94 -32.89 -20.11 -2.00
N LEU A 95 -33.08 -20.59 -0.77
CA LEU A 95 -32.76 -21.98 -0.39
C LEU A 95 -33.61 -22.97 -1.21
N THR A 96 -34.94 -22.80 -1.23
CA THR A 96 -35.84 -23.70 -1.98
C THR A 96 -35.60 -23.70 -3.50
N ASP A 97 -35.16 -22.58 -4.07
CA ASP A 97 -34.79 -22.54 -5.49
C ASP A 97 -33.47 -23.31 -5.76
N ILE A 98 -32.51 -23.34 -4.82
CA ILE A 98 -31.30 -24.18 -4.91
C ILE A 98 -31.62 -25.66 -4.67
N GLU A 99 -32.47 -25.99 -3.69
CA GLU A 99 -32.92 -27.37 -3.43
C GLU A 99 -33.51 -28.01 -4.70
N LYS A 100 -34.37 -27.26 -5.41
CA LYS A 100 -34.91 -27.67 -6.73
C LYS A 100 -33.83 -27.80 -7.80
N GLN A 101 -32.80 -26.94 -7.79
CA GLN A 101 -31.73 -27.00 -8.78
C GLN A 101 -30.83 -28.22 -8.60
N GLN A 102 -30.54 -28.62 -7.36
CA GLN A 102 -29.65 -29.73 -7.01
C GLN A 102 -30.36 -31.07 -6.80
N GLY A 103 -31.69 -31.08 -6.59
CA GLY A 103 -32.45 -32.28 -6.27
C GLY A 103 -32.28 -32.77 -4.82
N LYS A 104 -31.60 -31.97 -3.97
CA LYS A 104 -31.29 -32.27 -2.56
C LYS A 104 -32.02 -31.33 -1.62
N LYS A 105 -32.15 -31.69 -0.34
CA LYS A 105 -32.82 -30.86 0.67
C LYS A 105 -31.88 -30.44 1.79
N PHE A 106 -32.02 -29.20 2.25
CA PHE A 106 -31.22 -28.66 3.34
C PHE A 106 -31.66 -29.29 4.67
N GLY A 107 -30.75 -29.99 5.34
CA GLY A 107 -31.03 -30.73 6.58
C GLY A 107 -31.69 -32.10 6.43
N ASP A 108 -31.78 -32.67 5.23
CA ASP A 108 -32.25 -34.06 5.06
C ASP A 108 -31.25 -35.07 5.62
N ALA A 109 -31.75 -36.00 6.45
CA ALA A 109 -30.97 -37.07 7.06
C ALA A 109 -30.59 -38.19 6.08
N LYS A 110 -31.15 -38.20 4.86
CA LYS A 110 -30.74 -39.12 3.78
C LYS A 110 -29.77 -38.47 2.81
N ASP A 111 -30.21 -37.47 2.03
CA ASP A 111 -29.35 -36.75 1.08
C ASP A 111 -29.19 -35.26 1.42
N PRO A 112 -28.27 -34.92 2.32
CA PRO A 112 -28.11 -33.55 2.79
C PRO A 112 -27.54 -32.63 1.70
N LEU A 113 -28.26 -31.55 1.42
CA LEU A 113 -27.67 -30.37 0.78
C LEU A 113 -26.79 -29.64 1.80
N LEU A 114 -25.52 -29.40 1.45
CA LEU A 114 -24.56 -28.70 2.30
C LEU A 114 -24.09 -27.40 1.61
N PHE A 115 -23.75 -26.40 2.43
CA PHE A 115 -23.34 -25.07 1.96
C PHE A 115 -21.97 -24.64 2.50
N SER A 116 -21.27 -23.83 1.73
CA SER A 116 -20.24 -22.92 2.24
C SER A 116 -20.82 -21.53 2.43
N VAL A 117 -20.36 -20.83 3.46
CA VAL A 117 -20.69 -19.43 3.72
C VAL A 117 -19.39 -18.63 3.68
N ARG A 118 -19.26 -17.77 2.66
CA ARG A 118 -18.02 -17.06 2.34
C ARG A 118 -18.23 -15.55 2.33
N SER A 119 -17.47 -14.85 3.15
CA SER A 119 -17.40 -13.39 3.15
C SER A 119 -16.90 -12.80 1.82
N GLY A 120 -17.32 -11.56 1.52
CA GLY A 120 -16.91 -10.84 0.31
C GLY A 120 -17.22 -9.35 0.36
N ALA A 121 -16.25 -8.53 0.74
CA ALA A 121 -16.35 -7.07 0.67
C ALA A 121 -16.20 -6.56 -0.78
N ARG A 122 -16.48 -5.27 -1.01
CA ARG A 122 -16.32 -4.62 -2.33
C ARG A 122 -14.90 -4.77 -2.87
N ASP A 123 -13.92 -4.42 -2.04
CA ASP A 123 -12.51 -4.66 -2.29
C ASP A 123 -12.05 -5.93 -1.57
N SER A 124 -11.10 -6.64 -2.19
CA SER A 124 -10.61 -7.91 -1.65
C SER A 124 -9.75 -7.66 -0.41
N MET A 125 -10.12 -8.32 0.70
CA MET A 125 -9.35 -8.37 1.95
C MET A 125 -8.91 -9.83 2.20
N PRO A 126 -7.84 -10.35 1.54
CA PRO A 126 -7.42 -11.74 1.69
C PRO A 126 -7.00 -12.04 3.13
N GLY A 127 -7.34 -13.23 3.64
CA GLY A 127 -7.04 -13.66 5.02
C GLY A 127 -7.88 -13.00 6.13
N MET A 128 -8.44 -11.81 5.91
CA MET A 128 -9.02 -10.99 6.99
C MET A 128 -10.41 -11.40 7.47
N MET A 129 -11.16 -12.16 6.67
CA MET A 129 -12.56 -12.49 6.94
C MET A 129 -12.83 -13.97 6.76
N ASP A 130 -13.70 -14.47 7.62
CA ASP A 130 -13.91 -15.89 7.85
C ASP A 130 -14.68 -16.56 6.69
N THR A 131 -14.55 -17.88 6.63
CA THR A 131 -15.26 -18.78 5.71
C THR A 131 -15.65 -20.02 6.50
N ILE A 132 -16.88 -20.48 6.31
CA ILE A 132 -17.40 -21.70 6.96
C ILE A 132 -17.73 -22.69 5.84
N LEU A 133 -17.21 -23.91 5.92
CA LEU A 133 -17.50 -25.01 5.00
C LEU A 133 -18.46 -26.01 5.64
N ASN A 134 -19.00 -26.93 4.83
CA ASN A 134 -19.77 -28.09 5.27
C ASN A 134 -21.04 -27.76 6.13
N LEU A 135 -21.59 -26.55 6.00
CA LEU A 135 -22.75 -26.09 6.76
C LEU A 135 -24.02 -26.89 6.40
N GLY A 136 -24.76 -27.33 7.41
CA GLY A 136 -25.84 -28.30 7.29
C GLY A 136 -25.51 -29.67 7.90
N LEU A 137 -24.26 -29.89 8.33
CA LEU A 137 -23.88 -31.10 9.05
C LEU A 137 -24.36 -31.07 10.51
N ASN A 138 -24.98 -32.17 10.92
CA ASN A 138 -25.49 -32.43 12.26
C ASN A 138 -25.48 -33.95 12.52
N ASP A 139 -25.88 -34.39 13.71
CA ASP A 139 -25.80 -35.79 14.12
C ASP A 139 -26.66 -36.75 13.28
N LYS A 140 -27.58 -36.24 12.46
CA LYS A 140 -28.41 -37.03 11.52
C LYS A 140 -27.88 -36.95 10.08
N THR A 141 -27.55 -35.75 9.60
CA THR A 141 -27.13 -35.51 8.22
C THR A 141 -25.75 -36.11 7.92
N VAL A 142 -24.85 -36.20 8.92
CA VAL A 142 -23.56 -36.89 8.77
C VAL A 142 -23.72 -38.38 8.45
N ILE A 143 -24.75 -39.04 9.00
CA ILE A 143 -25.05 -40.45 8.74
C ILE A 143 -25.60 -40.64 7.31
N GLY A 144 -26.39 -39.69 6.82
CA GLY A 144 -26.84 -39.65 5.42
C GLY A 144 -25.67 -39.49 4.45
N LEU A 145 -24.80 -38.51 4.71
CA LEU A 145 -23.59 -38.25 3.93
C LEU A 145 -22.71 -39.51 3.86
N ALA A 146 -22.39 -40.12 5.01
CA ALA A 146 -21.58 -41.34 5.09
C ALA A 146 -22.08 -42.49 4.18
N LYS A 147 -23.41 -42.66 4.10
CA LYS A 147 -24.06 -43.70 3.29
C LYS A 147 -24.06 -43.38 1.79
N ILE A 148 -24.23 -42.12 1.41
CA ILE A 148 -24.25 -41.71 0.00
C ILE A 148 -22.85 -41.72 -0.62
N THR A 149 -21.83 -41.45 0.19
CA THR A 149 -20.44 -41.42 -0.29
C THR A 149 -19.73 -42.77 -0.14
N ASP A 150 -20.37 -43.75 0.49
CA ASP A 150 -19.78 -45.03 0.94
C ASP A 150 -18.43 -44.85 1.65
N ASN A 151 -18.34 -43.78 2.45
CA ASN A 151 -17.09 -43.30 3.02
C ASN A 151 -17.37 -42.62 4.38
N PRO A 152 -17.52 -43.41 5.46
CA PRO A 152 -17.82 -42.87 6.78
C PRO A 152 -16.69 -41.97 7.32
N ARG A 153 -15.42 -42.28 6.99
CA ARG A 153 -14.27 -41.44 7.35
C ARG A 153 -14.44 -40.03 6.80
N PHE A 154 -14.71 -39.89 5.51
CA PHE A 154 -14.94 -38.58 4.86
C PHE A 154 -16.07 -37.79 5.53
N ALA A 155 -17.20 -38.43 5.82
CA ALA A 155 -18.36 -37.75 6.40
C ALA A 155 -18.07 -37.24 7.83
N TYR A 156 -17.43 -38.06 8.68
CA TYR A 156 -17.04 -37.64 10.02
C TYR A 156 -15.87 -36.63 10.03
N ASP A 157 -14.93 -36.68 9.06
CA ASP A 157 -13.91 -35.65 8.90
C ASP A 157 -14.53 -34.30 8.50
N CYS A 158 -15.48 -34.30 7.55
CA CYS A 158 -16.23 -33.09 7.20
C CYS A 158 -17.01 -32.53 8.41
N TYR A 159 -17.56 -33.39 9.28
CA TYR A 159 -18.31 -32.96 10.45
C TYR A 159 -17.41 -32.44 11.58
N ARG A 160 -16.25 -33.06 11.87
CA ARG A 160 -15.31 -32.51 12.86
C ARG A 160 -14.74 -31.17 12.41
N ARG A 161 -14.42 -31.02 11.12
CA ARG A 161 -14.02 -29.72 10.53
C ARG A 161 -15.12 -28.67 10.69
N PHE A 162 -16.37 -29.01 10.35
CA PHE A 162 -17.50 -28.09 10.52
C PHE A 162 -17.65 -27.63 11.98
N ILE A 163 -17.53 -28.54 12.95
CA ILE A 163 -17.63 -28.21 14.37
C ILE A 163 -16.48 -27.31 14.82
N GLN A 164 -15.25 -27.57 14.37
CA GLN A 164 -14.08 -26.72 14.63
C GLN A 164 -14.29 -25.31 14.05
N MET A 165 -14.49 -25.20 12.74
CA MET A 165 -14.69 -23.91 12.04
C MET A 165 -15.87 -23.10 12.59
N TYR A 166 -17.01 -23.74 12.87
CA TYR A 166 -18.20 -23.05 13.39
C TYR A 166 -18.04 -22.71 14.89
N GLY A 167 -17.36 -23.58 15.64
CA GLY A 167 -17.07 -23.38 17.06
C GLY A 167 -16.13 -22.20 17.30
N ASP A 168 -15.09 -22.07 16.50
CA ASP A 168 -14.23 -20.89 16.39
C ASP A 168 -15.05 -19.67 15.90
N VAL A 169 -15.37 -19.61 14.61
CA VAL A 169 -15.85 -18.39 13.93
C VAL A 169 -17.20 -17.88 14.45
N VAL A 170 -18.15 -18.78 14.76
CA VAL A 170 -19.53 -18.40 15.10
C VAL A 170 -19.79 -18.46 16.60
N MET A 171 -19.11 -19.36 17.33
CA MET A 171 -19.31 -19.54 18.77
C MET A 171 -18.20 -18.94 19.64
N GLY A 172 -17.11 -18.44 19.05
CA GLY A 172 -16.05 -17.70 19.75
C GLY A 172 -15.11 -18.57 20.58
N VAL A 173 -14.86 -19.81 20.16
CA VAL A 173 -13.94 -20.74 20.84
C VAL A 173 -12.52 -20.56 20.29
N GLN A 174 -11.90 -19.45 20.67
CA GLN A 174 -10.56 -19.02 20.27
C GLN A 174 -9.56 -19.09 21.46
N PRO A 175 -8.24 -18.99 21.19
CA PRO A 175 -7.24 -18.68 22.21
C PRO A 175 -7.59 -17.40 22.98
N ARG A 176 -7.24 -17.32 24.26
CA ARG A 176 -7.52 -16.12 25.09
C ARG A 176 -6.37 -15.11 25.09
N ASN A 177 -5.20 -15.49 24.59
CA ASN A 177 -3.97 -14.68 24.51
C ASN A 177 -2.96 -15.32 23.54
N GLU A 178 -1.90 -14.59 23.19
CA GLU A 178 -0.83 -15.03 22.26
C GLU A 178 -0.05 -16.29 22.73
N ASP A 179 -0.15 -16.67 24.01
CA ASP A 179 0.57 -17.81 24.61
C ASP A 179 -0.27 -19.10 24.72
N GLU A 180 -1.58 -19.05 24.48
CA GLU A 180 -2.49 -20.22 24.46
C GLU A 180 -2.50 -20.86 23.06
N HIS A 181 -2.43 -22.20 22.98
CA HIS A 181 -2.55 -22.91 21.69
C HIS A 181 -4.01 -22.96 21.21
N GLU A 182 -4.21 -23.27 19.92
CA GLU A 182 -5.54 -23.39 19.33
C GLU A 182 -6.37 -24.48 20.04
N PRO A 183 -7.50 -24.14 20.69
CA PRO A 183 -8.19 -25.06 21.61
C PRO A 183 -8.69 -26.36 20.97
N PHE A 184 -8.98 -26.35 19.66
CA PHE A 184 -9.37 -27.56 18.93
C PHE A 184 -8.17 -28.44 18.56
N ASP A 185 -7.03 -27.81 18.25
CA ASP A 185 -5.81 -28.52 17.85
C ASP A 185 -5.09 -29.14 19.05
N GLU A 186 -5.20 -28.55 20.25
CA GLU A 186 -4.80 -29.21 21.51
C GLU A 186 -5.52 -30.55 21.68
N ILE A 187 -6.85 -30.57 21.53
CA ILE A 187 -7.67 -31.78 21.66
C ILE A 187 -7.33 -32.80 20.57
N MET A 188 -7.12 -32.34 19.33
CA MET A 188 -6.76 -33.22 18.22
C MET A 188 -5.35 -33.81 18.40
N THR A 189 -4.41 -33.03 18.92
CA THR A 189 -3.04 -33.49 19.23
C THR A 189 -3.04 -34.51 20.36
N ALA A 190 -3.74 -34.24 21.46
CA ALA A 190 -3.90 -35.20 22.56
C ALA A 190 -4.49 -36.53 22.10
N LEU A 191 -5.52 -36.51 21.23
CA LEU A 191 -6.08 -37.75 20.67
C LEU A 191 -5.09 -38.48 19.75
N LYS A 192 -4.28 -37.76 18.95
CA LYS A 192 -3.22 -38.37 18.13
C LYS A 192 -2.14 -39.03 18.98
N GLU A 193 -1.75 -38.41 20.09
CA GLU A 193 -0.80 -38.97 21.07
C GLU A 193 -1.36 -40.21 21.78
N GLU A 194 -2.60 -40.15 22.27
CA GLU A 194 -3.32 -41.32 22.84
C GLU A 194 -3.35 -42.51 21.87
N LYS A 195 -3.50 -42.24 20.57
CA LYS A 195 -3.60 -43.24 19.49
C LYS A 195 -2.26 -43.59 18.84
N LYS A 196 -1.16 -42.91 19.21
CA LYS A 196 0.20 -43.06 18.66
C LYS A 196 0.31 -42.88 17.14
N ILE A 197 -0.56 -42.05 16.56
CA ILE A 197 -0.55 -41.68 15.14
C ILE A 197 0.10 -40.31 14.94
N LYS A 198 0.61 -40.01 13.74
CA LYS A 198 1.29 -38.73 13.46
C LYS A 198 0.44 -37.77 12.64
N ASN A 199 -0.38 -38.30 11.73
CA ASN A 199 -1.09 -37.52 10.72
C ASN A 199 -2.61 -37.69 10.85
N ASP A 200 -3.35 -36.61 10.58
CA ASP A 200 -4.82 -36.60 10.70
C ASP A 200 -5.53 -37.57 9.74
N HIS A 201 -4.84 -38.03 8.68
CA HIS A 201 -5.40 -39.01 7.75
C HIS A 201 -5.41 -40.44 8.30
N GLU A 202 -4.64 -40.71 9.37
CA GLU A 202 -4.57 -42.01 10.06
C GLU A 202 -5.72 -42.22 11.06
N LEU A 203 -6.52 -41.17 11.35
CA LEU A 203 -7.70 -41.26 12.22
C LEU A 203 -8.80 -42.13 11.59
N THR A 204 -9.27 -43.12 12.36
CA THR A 204 -10.39 -44.01 11.97
C THR A 204 -11.74 -43.30 12.09
N PRO A 205 -12.83 -43.80 11.46
CA PRO A 205 -14.18 -43.26 11.67
C PRO A 205 -14.59 -43.20 13.14
N GLU A 206 -14.16 -44.17 13.96
CA GLU A 206 -14.41 -44.25 15.40
C GLU A 206 -13.64 -43.17 16.16
N ASP A 207 -12.39 -42.91 15.81
CA ASP A 207 -11.60 -41.81 16.40
C ASP A 207 -12.19 -40.44 16.04
N LEU A 208 -12.66 -40.27 14.81
CA LEU A 208 -13.33 -39.03 14.36
C LEU A 208 -14.64 -38.79 15.12
N GLN A 209 -15.42 -39.84 15.43
CA GLN A 209 -16.62 -39.73 16.26
C GLN A 209 -16.30 -39.31 17.71
N GLU A 210 -15.24 -39.86 18.31
CA GLU A 210 -14.78 -39.43 19.64
C GLU A 210 -14.24 -37.98 19.61
N LEU A 211 -13.52 -37.58 18.54
CA LEU A 211 -13.07 -36.21 18.35
C LEU A 211 -14.25 -35.22 18.26
N ILE A 212 -15.30 -35.56 17.49
CA ILE A 212 -16.57 -34.81 17.42
C ILE A 212 -17.19 -34.60 18.81
N LYS A 213 -17.20 -35.65 19.63
CA LYS A 213 -17.73 -35.61 20.99
C LYS A 213 -16.88 -34.71 21.90
N ARG A 214 -15.55 -34.78 21.81
CA ARG A 214 -14.62 -33.89 22.54
C ARG A 214 -14.77 -32.43 22.11
N PHE A 215 -14.87 -32.15 20.82
CA PHE A 215 -15.09 -30.80 20.29
C PHE A 215 -16.43 -30.19 20.76
N LYS A 216 -17.53 -30.97 20.74
CA LYS A 216 -18.82 -30.52 21.31
C LYS A 216 -18.74 -30.26 22.82
N ALA A 217 -17.95 -31.04 23.56
CA ALA A 217 -17.72 -30.82 24.98
C ALA A 217 -16.94 -29.53 25.24
N LEU A 218 -15.88 -29.25 24.48
CA LEU A 218 -15.13 -28.00 24.52
C LEU A 218 -16.02 -26.78 24.25
N ILE A 219 -16.83 -26.82 23.19
CA ILE A 219 -17.78 -25.75 22.86
C ILE A 219 -18.74 -25.51 24.02
N LYS A 220 -19.32 -26.57 24.61
CA LYS A 220 -20.21 -26.45 25.78
C LYS A 220 -19.49 -25.92 27.02
N GLN A 221 -18.23 -26.29 27.23
CA GLN A 221 -17.42 -25.82 28.35
C GLN A 221 -17.08 -24.33 28.24
N ARG A 222 -16.62 -23.87 27.07
CA ARG A 222 -16.20 -22.48 26.79
C ARG A 222 -17.40 -21.53 26.65
N THR A 223 -18.42 -21.91 25.88
CA THR A 223 -19.53 -21.01 25.49
C THR A 223 -20.80 -21.15 26.33
N LYS A 224 -20.89 -22.21 27.14
CA LYS A 224 -22.10 -22.67 27.86
C LYS A 224 -23.29 -23.05 26.96
N LYS A 225 -23.12 -23.06 25.64
CA LYS A 225 -24.13 -23.46 24.65
C LYS A 225 -23.76 -24.79 24.00
N SER A 226 -24.77 -25.56 23.60
CA SER A 226 -24.57 -26.75 22.77
C SER A 226 -24.32 -26.36 21.31
N PHE A 227 -23.61 -27.21 20.56
CA PHE A 227 -23.48 -27.06 19.12
C PHE A 227 -24.86 -27.12 18.42
N PRO A 228 -25.22 -26.17 17.53
CA PRO A 228 -26.54 -26.11 16.92
C PRO A 228 -26.78 -27.30 15.98
N GLN A 229 -27.90 -27.99 16.18
CA GLN A 229 -28.32 -29.13 15.36
C GLN A 229 -29.31 -28.75 14.26
N ASP A 230 -30.04 -27.64 14.42
CA ASP A 230 -30.87 -27.10 13.35
C ASP A 230 -30.01 -26.39 12.31
N VAL A 231 -30.26 -26.72 11.04
CA VAL A 231 -29.49 -26.21 9.91
C VAL A 231 -29.85 -24.76 9.56
N HIS A 232 -31.06 -24.31 9.89
CA HIS A 232 -31.44 -22.91 9.70
C HIS A 232 -30.81 -21.99 10.77
N GLU A 233 -30.76 -22.42 12.03
CA GLU A 233 -29.96 -21.78 13.09
C GLU A 233 -28.48 -21.69 12.69
N GLN A 234 -27.89 -22.77 12.17
CA GLN A 234 -26.51 -22.77 11.65
C GLN A 234 -26.31 -21.69 10.57
N LEU A 235 -27.21 -21.61 9.59
CA LEU A 235 -27.10 -20.66 8.49
C LEU A 235 -27.23 -19.19 8.97
N ILE A 236 -28.19 -18.92 9.85
CA ILE A 236 -28.36 -17.57 10.43
C ILE A 236 -27.16 -17.18 11.30
N GLY A 237 -26.61 -18.11 12.09
CA GLY A 237 -25.39 -17.91 12.87
C GLY A 237 -24.19 -17.58 11.99
N ALA A 238 -23.98 -18.32 10.90
CA ALA A 238 -22.91 -18.08 9.93
C ALA A 238 -23.04 -16.71 9.23
N ILE A 239 -24.24 -16.31 8.82
CA ILE A 239 -24.50 -14.99 8.23
C ILE A 239 -24.19 -13.88 9.24
N ALA A 240 -24.66 -14.03 10.48
CA ALA A 240 -24.42 -13.09 11.58
C ALA A 240 -22.93 -12.97 11.91
N ALA A 241 -22.19 -14.07 11.92
CA ALA A 241 -20.75 -14.09 12.17
C ALA A 241 -19.96 -13.34 11.09
N VAL A 242 -20.29 -13.52 9.80
CA VAL A 242 -19.64 -12.78 8.70
C VAL A 242 -19.95 -11.28 8.74
N PHE A 243 -21.15 -10.88 9.16
CA PHE A 243 -21.42 -9.45 9.41
C PHE A 243 -20.70 -8.93 10.67
N GLY A 244 -20.51 -9.77 11.68
CA GLY A 244 -19.68 -9.50 12.85
C GLY A 244 -18.21 -9.29 12.47
N SER A 245 -17.64 -10.15 11.63
CA SER A 245 -16.23 -10.15 11.25
C SER A 245 -15.79 -8.87 10.53
N TRP A 246 -16.73 -8.12 9.95
CA TRP A 246 -16.46 -6.77 9.44
C TRP A 246 -15.99 -5.82 10.54
N ASN A 247 -16.44 -5.97 11.77
CA ASN A 247 -16.08 -5.10 12.91
C ASN A 247 -14.95 -5.65 13.77
N ASN A 248 -14.36 -6.80 13.43
CA ASN A 248 -13.22 -7.36 14.15
C ASN A 248 -11.97 -6.49 13.97
N GLU A 249 -11.09 -6.48 14.98
CA GLU A 249 -9.91 -5.61 15.04
C GLU A 249 -9.00 -5.77 13.81
N ARG A 250 -8.70 -7.01 13.41
CA ARG A 250 -7.91 -7.32 12.20
C ARG A 250 -8.48 -6.68 10.92
N ALA A 251 -9.80 -6.72 10.75
CA ALA A 251 -10.48 -6.15 9.58
C ALA A 251 -10.44 -4.61 9.62
N PHE A 252 -10.54 -4.02 10.81
CA PHE A 252 -10.42 -2.58 11.04
C PHE A 252 -9.00 -2.06 10.75
N ILE A 253 -7.95 -2.70 11.29
CA ILE A 253 -6.54 -2.36 11.01
C ILE A 253 -6.25 -2.44 9.50
N TYR A 254 -6.71 -3.51 8.85
CA TYR A 254 -6.54 -3.68 7.41
C TYR A 254 -7.26 -2.58 6.60
N ARG A 255 -8.51 -2.27 6.97
CA ARG A 255 -9.26 -1.17 6.32
C ARG A 255 -8.56 0.16 6.45
N GLN A 256 -8.02 0.49 7.63
CA GLN A 256 -7.23 1.71 7.80
C GLN A 256 -6.02 1.72 6.86
N LYS A 257 -5.19 0.67 6.83
CA LYS A 257 -3.99 0.65 5.97
C LYS A 257 -4.34 0.86 4.50
N TYR A 258 -5.38 0.20 4.00
CA TYR A 258 -5.79 0.29 2.59
C TYR A 258 -6.86 1.35 2.30
N SER A 259 -7.18 2.24 3.25
CA SER A 259 -8.18 3.31 3.11
C SER A 259 -9.59 2.84 2.68
N ILE A 260 -9.99 1.64 3.12
CA ILE A 260 -11.29 1.03 2.77
C ILE A 260 -12.34 1.57 3.76
N PRO A 261 -13.39 2.30 3.31
CA PRO A 261 -14.38 2.89 4.22
C PRO A 261 -15.19 1.84 5.00
N HIS A 262 -15.33 2.05 6.32
CA HIS A 262 -16.16 1.20 7.20
C HIS A 262 -17.60 1.04 6.69
N ALA A 263 -18.19 2.13 6.18
CA ALA A 263 -19.57 2.19 5.72
C ALA A 263 -19.91 1.25 4.53
N TRP A 264 -18.92 0.66 3.84
CA TRP A 264 -19.17 -0.23 2.71
C TRP A 264 -19.75 -1.60 3.10
N GLY A 265 -19.48 -2.08 4.32
CA GLY A 265 -19.90 -3.41 4.77
C GLY A 265 -19.31 -4.58 3.95
N THR A 266 -19.82 -5.78 4.21
CA THR A 266 -19.42 -7.01 3.52
C THR A 266 -20.64 -7.78 3.00
N ALA A 267 -20.51 -8.47 1.86
CA ALA A 267 -21.53 -9.37 1.35
C ALA A 267 -21.29 -10.81 1.85
N VAL A 268 -22.36 -11.61 1.90
CA VAL A 268 -22.28 -13.02 2.30
C VAL A 268 -22.66 -13.89 1.11
N ASN A 269 -21.75 -14.77 0.69
CA ASN A 269 -21.97 -15.70 -0.42
C ASN A 269 -22.27 -17.07 0.17
N VAL A 270 -23.48 -17.58 -0.09
CA VAL A 270 -23.91 -18.92 0.31
C VAL A 270 -23.90 -19.79 -0.94
N GLN A 271 -23.01 -20.78 -1.00
CA GLN A 271 -22.74 -21.58 -2.20
C GLN A 271 -22.77 -23.07 -1.87
N THR A 272 -23.39 -23.90 -2.71
CA THR A 272 -23.46 -25.34 -2.46
C THR A 272 -22.07 -25.96 -2.40
N MET A 273 -21.83 -26.83 -1.43
CA MET A 273 -20.56 -27.54 -1.29
C MET A 273 -20.26 -28.41 -2.52
N VAL A 274 -18.97 -28.50 -2.81
CA VAL A 274 -18.34 -29.54 -3.63
C VAL A 274 -17.09 -30.00 -2.88
N PHE A 275 -16.69 -31.26 -3.06
CA PHE A 275 -15.78 -31.96 -2.16
C PHE A 275 -14.51 -32.47 -2.86
N GLY A 276 -13.38 -31.82 -2.59
CA GLY A 276 -12.06 -32.28 -3.02
C GLY A 276 -11.49 -33.46 -2.21
N ASN A 277 -12.21 -33.91 -1.18
CA ASN A 277 -11.77 -34.90 -0.18
C ASN A 277 -12.59 -36.21 -0.19
N MET A 278 -13.28 -36.54 -1.29
CA MET A 278 -14.04 -37.80 -1.38
C MET A 278 -13.19 -39.04 -1.69
N GLY A 279 -11.98 -38.85 -2.22
CA GLY A 279 -11.11 -39.92 -2.71
C GLY A 279 -9.92 -39.37 -3.50
N ASN A 280 -9.17 -40.26 -4.15
CA ASN A 280 -8.00 -39.90 -4.97
C ASN A 280 -8.37 -39.38 -6.37
N ASP A 281 -9.66 -39.47 -6.75
CA ASP A 281 -10.28 -38.89 -7.95
C ASP A 281 -10.78 -37.45 -7.71
N SER A 282 -10.52 -36.91 -6.52
CA SER A 282 -11.00 -35.63 -6.03
C SER A 282 -9.82 -34.80 -5.50
N ALA A 283 -9.85 -33.49 -5.75
CA ALA A 283 -8.76 -32.59 -5.42
C ALA A 283 -9.26 -31.15 -5.23
N THR A 284 -8.41 -30.29 -4.71
CA THR A 284 -8.71 -28.85 -4.60
C THR A 284 -7.43 -28.04 -4.77
N GLY A 285 -7.54 -26.82 -5.29
CA GLY A 285 -6.36 -26.00 -5.54
C GLY A 285 -6.64 -24.52 -5.76
N VAL A 286 -5.55 -23.76 -5.81
CA VAL A 286 -5.52 -22.32 -6.09
C VAL A 286 -4.52 -22.10 -7.21
N ALA A 287 -4.95 -21.41 -8.26
CA ALA A 287 -4.13 -21.19 -9.44
C ALA A 287 -4.22 -19.76 -9.97
N PHE A 288 -3.13 -19.34 -10.60
CA PHE A 288 -2.95 -18.06 -11.23
C PHE A 288 -2.73 -18.29 -12.72
N THR A 289 -3.33 -17.45 -13.58
CA THR A 289 -3.18 -17.63 -15.03
C THR A 289 -1.78 -17.29 -15.56
N ARG A 290 -0.97 -16.58 -14.74
CA ARG A 290 0.46 -16.27 -14.91
C ARG A 290 1.10 -16.22 -13.51
N ASP A 291 2.41 -16.37 -13.44
CA ASP A 291 3.17 -16.26 -12.20
C ASP A 291 2.95 -14.86 -11.53
N PRO A 292 2.46 -14.79 -10.27
CA PRO A 292 2.19 -13.53 -9.58
C PRO A 292 3.44 -12.85 -9.00
N ALA A 293 4.58 -13.56 -8.93
CA ALA A 293 5.85 -13.08 -8.37
C ALA A 293 6.75 -12.45 -9.44
N ASN A 294 6.96 -13.14 -10.57
CA ASN A 294 7.83 -12.68 -11.67
C ASN A 294 7.07 -12.23 -12.94
N GLY A 295 5.78 -12.60 -13.09
CA GLY A 295 4.92 -12.21 -14.21
C GLY A 295 4.93 -13.13 -15.44
N GLU A 296 5.60 -14.28 -15.38
CA GLU A 296 5.74 -15.22 -16.48
C GLU A 296 4.42 -15.91 -16.88
N ASN A 297 4.21 -16.10 -18.19
CA ASN A 297 3.01 -16.72 -18.74
C ASN A 297 2.96 -18.27 -18.61
N ILE A 298 3.38 -18.80 -17.46
CA ILE A 298 3.22 -20.21 -17.06
C ILE A 298 1.91 -20.43 -16.29
N PHE A 299 1.43 -21.68 -16.23
CA PHE A 299 0.28 -22.00 -15.38
C PHE A 299 0.80 -22.20 -13.96
N TYR A 300 0.61 -21.21 -13.10
CA TYR A 300 1.19 -21.17 -11.77
C TYR A 300 0.13 -21.52 -10.72
N GLY A 301 0.46 -22.30 -9.70
CA GLY A 301 -0.50 -22.66 -8.66
C GLY A 301 -0.17 -23.95 -7.95
N GLU A 302 -1.04 -24.30 -7.00
CA GLU A 302 -0.89 -25.43 -6.09
C GLU A 302 -2.21 -26.21 -5.97
N TYR A 303 -2.11 -27.53 -5.78
CA TYR A 303 -3.26 -28.38 -5.48
C TYR A 303 -2.92 -29.49 -4.47
N LEU A 304 -3.97 -30.04 -3.86
CA LEU A 304 -3.90 -31.23 -3.03
C LEU A 304 -4.99 -32.22 -3.46
N ILE A 305 -4.60 -33.49 -3.62
CA ILE A 305 -5.52 -34.62 -3.81
C ILE A 305 -6.10 -35.03 -2.46
N ASN A 306 -7.39 -35.37 -2.45
CA ASN A 306 -8.12 -35.83 -1.28
C ASN A 306 -8.00 -34.82 -0.11
N ALA A 307 -8.46 -33.58 -0.35
CA ALA A 307 -8.28 -32.41 0.54
C ALA A 307 -9.41 -31.38 0.39
N GLN A 308 -9.61 -30.52 1.39
CA GLN A 308 -10.44 -29.31 1.29
C GLN A 308 -9.56 -28.06 1.13
N GLY A 309 -10.12 -26.95 0.62
CA GLY A 309 -9.34 -25.73 0.32
C GLY A 309 -8.61 -25.14 1.54
N GLU A 310 -9.11 -25.42 2.75
CA GLU A 310 -8.44 -25.16 4.03
C GLU A 310 -7.04 -25.79 4.10
N ASP A 311 -6.89 -27.05 3.70
CA ASP A 311 -5.62 -27.79 3.76
C ASP A 311 -4.53 -27.16 2.86
N VAL A 312 -4.95 -26.55 1.75
CA VAL A 312 -4.05 -25.83 0.81
C VAL A 312 -3.58 -24.50 1.40
N VAL A 313 -4.46 -23.78 2.09
CA VAL A 313 -4.14 -22.47 2.68
C VAL A 313 -3.31 -22.60 3.97
N ALA A 314 -3.63 -23.59 4.82
CA ALA A 314 -2.90 -23.87 6.06
C ALA A 314 -1.53 -24.53 5.80
N GLY A 315 -1.34 -25.20 4.66
CA GLY A 315 -0.04 -25.80 4.32
C GLY A 315 0.43 -26.91 5.28
N VAL A 316 -0.51 -27.53 6.02
CA VAL A 316 -0.27 -28.70 6.89
C VAL A 316 0.22 -29.90 6.06
N ARG A 317 -0.25 -30.00 4.81
CA ARG A 317 0.27 -30.88 3.78
C ARG A 317 0.96 -30.03 2.73
N THR A 318 2.18 -30.39 2.33
CA THR A 318 2.89 -29.75 1.21
C THR A 318 2.06 -29.88 -0.08
N PRO A 319 1.60 -28.77 -0.69
CA PRO A 319 0.86 -28.82 -1.94
C PRO A 319 1.74 -29.25 -3.12
N LYS A 320 1.13 -29.85 -4.15
CA LYS A 320 1.79 -30.13 -5.42
C LYS A 320 1.69 -28.93 -6.38
N PRO A 321 2.72 -28.61 -7.18
CA PRO A 321 2.62 -27.63 -8.27
C PRO A 321 1.55 -28.02 -9.30
N ILE A 322 0.75 -27.06 -9.77
CA ILE A 322 -0.39 -27.31 -10.67
C ILE A 322 -0.02 -28.05 -11.97
N GLU A 323 1.23 -27.96 -12.43
CA GLU A 323 1.72 -28.69 -13.61
C GLU A 323 1.70 -30.22 -13.42
N GLU A 324 1.88 -30.72 -12.19
CA GLU A 324 1.80 -32.16 -11.90
C GLU A 324 0.38 -32.71 -12.07
N LEU A 325 -0.65 -31.87 -11.99
CA LEU A 325 -2.05 -32.30 -12.18
C LEU A 325 -2.28 -32.88 -13.59
N LYS A 326 -1.42 -32.53 -14.56
CA LYS A 326 -1.41 -33.14 -15.90
C LYS A 326 -1.12 -34.65 -15.86
N GLN A 327 -0.39 -35.13 -14.85
CA GLN A 327 -0.08 -36.54 -14.62
C GLN A 327 -1.15 -37.20 -13.75
N ASP A 328 -1.50 -36.56 -12.62
CA ASP A 328 -2.43 -37.12 -11.64
C ASP A 328 -3.90 -37.11 -12.11
N MET A 329 -4.36 -36.05 -12.79
CA MET A 329 -5.76 -35.88 -13.26
C MET A 329 -5.79 -35.21 -14.66
N PRO A 330 -5.40 -35.94 -15.73
CA PRO A 330 -5.20 -35.37 -17.07
C PRO A 330 -6.48 -34.81 -17.73
N HIS A 331 -7.67 -35.25 -17.30
CA HIS A 331 -8.95 -34.71 -17.78
C HIS A 331 -9.22 -33.33 -17.14
N ALA A 332 -9.29 -33.26 -15.81
CA ALA A 332 -9.46 -32.02 -15.08
C ALA A 332 -8.39 -30.95 -15.41
N HIS A 333 -7.11 -31.33 -15.59
CA HIS A 333 -6.06 -30.39 -16.04
C HIS A 333 -6.37 -29.77 -17.41
N LYS A 334 -6.88 -30.56 -18.37
CA LYS A 334 -7.29 -30.03 -19.70
C LYS A 334 -8.48 -29.07 -19.59
N GLU A 335 -9.37 -29.28 -18.65
CA GLU A 335 -10.47 -28.36 -18.39
C GLU A 335 -9.98 -27.06 -17.74
N LEU A 336 -9.11 -27.15 -16.72
CA LEU A 336 -8.47 -26.01 -16.07
C LEU A 336 -7.70 -25.12 -17.07
N GLU A 337 -6.99 -25.69 -18.04
CA GLU A 337 -6.34 -24.92 -19.11
C GLU A 337 -7.33 -24.17 -20.02
N LYS A 338 -8.54 -24.72 -20.27
CA LYS A 338 -9.63 -23.98 -20.95
C LYS A 338 -10.17 -22.86 -20.07
N VAL A 339 -10.31 -23.09 -18.77
CA VAL A 339 -10.74 -22.08 -17.79
C VAL A 339 -9.73 -20.93 -17.73
N ARG A 340 -8.43 -21.23 -17.58
CA ARG A 340 -7.30 -20.27 -17.59
C ARG A 340 -7.42 -19.29 -18.77
N LYS A 341 -7.56 -19.83 -19.99
CA LYS A 341 -7.67 -19.05 -21.23
C LYS A 341 -8.98 -18.25 -21.32
N THR A 342 -10.09 -18.82 -20.87
CA THR A 342 -11.39 -18.13 -20.82
C THR A 342 -11.35 -16.95 -19.86
N LEU A 343 -10.80 -17.14 -18.66
CA LEU A 343 -10.63 -16.13 -17.63
C LEU A 343 -9.74 -14.97 -18.09
N GLU A 344 -8.53 -15.24 -18.60
CA GLU A 344 -7.66 -14.18 -19.14
C GLU A 344 -8.32 -13.41 -20.29
N LYS A 345 -8.98 -14.11 -21.23
CA LYS A 345 -9.60 -13.48 -22.39
C LYS A 345 -10.79 -12.59 -22.02
N HIS A 346 -11.58 -12.99 -21.02
CA HIS A 346 -12.76 -12.26 -20.57
C HIS A 346 -12.40 -11.05 -19.72
N PHE A 347 -11.64 -11.26 -18.63
CA PHE A 347 -11.24 -10.19 -17.72
C PHE A 347 -10.10 -9.31 -18.26
N LYS A 348 -9.37 -9.80 -19.28
CA LYS A 348 -8.24 -9.12 -19.93
C LYS A 348 -7.17 -8.71 -18.93
N ASP A 349 -6.91 -9.57 -17.97
CA ASP A 349 -5.95 -9.41 -16.89
C ASP A 349 -5.69 -10.78 -16.25
N MET A 350 -4.50 -10.99 -15.67
CA MET A 350 -4.15 -12.22 -14.96
C MET A 350 -5.15 -12.47 -13.83
N GLN A 351 -5.70 -13.68 -13.76
CA GLN A 351 -6.66 -14.08 -12.74
C GLN A 351 -6.04 -15.03 -11.73
N ASP A 352 -6.40 -14.81 -10.47
CA ASP A 352 -6.29 -15.72 -9.33
C ASP A 352 -7.65 -16.42 -9.20
N PHE A 353 -7.67 -17.75 -9.19
CA PHE A 353 -8.89 -18.54 -9.09
C PHE A 353 -8.73 -19.79 -8.23
N GLU A 354 -9.81 -20.14 -7.54
CA GLU A 354 -9.92 -21.31 -6.67
C GLU A 354 -10.79 -22.37 -7.36
N PHE A 355 -10.37 -23.63 -7.29
CA PHE A 355 -11.09 -24.74 -7.91
C PHE A 355 -11.14 -25.98 -7.02
N THR A 356 -12.15 -26.81 -7.27
CA THR A 356 -12.30 -28.13 -6.67
C THR A 356 -12.68 -29.13 -7.76
N ILE A 357 -12.10 -30.31 -7.71
CA ILE A 357 -12.41 -31.45 -8.54
C ILE A 357 -13.11 -32.46 -7.63
N GLU A 358 -14.35 -32.79 -7.95
CA GLU A 358 -15.13 -33.82 -7.24
C GLU A 358 -15.37 -34.97 -8.21
N ARG A 359 -14.77 -36.14 -7.97
CA ARG A 359 -14.89 -37.32 -8.84
C ARG A 359 -14.63 -37.00 -10.33
N ASP A 360 -13.46 -36.42 -10.62
CA ASP A 360 -13.01 -35.90 -11.94
C ASP A 360 -13.89 -34.80 -12.58
N HIS A 361 -14.88 -34.24 -11.87
CA HIS A 361 -15.67 -33.09 -12.34
C HIS A 361 -15.11 -31.78 -11.78
N LEU A 362 -14.69 -30.88 -12.66
CA LEU A 362 -14.14 -29.58 -12.30
C LEU A 362 -15.22 -28.56 -11.92
N TYR A 363 -15.01 -27.88 -10.79
CA TYR A 363 -15.78 -26.74 -10.32
C TYR A 363 -14.89 -25.53 -10.03
N ILE A 364 -15.34 -24.33 -10.40
CA ILE A 364 -14.64 -23.07 -10.11
C ILE A 364 -15.38 -22.32 -8.99
N LEU A 365 -14.70 -22.10 -7.87
CA LEU A 365 -15.26 -21.55 -6.63
C LEU A 365 -15.10 -20.04 -6.51
N GLN A 366 -14.06 -19.48 -7.12
CA GLN A 366 -13.75 -18.05 -7.06
C GLN A 366 -12.88 -17.68 -8.26
N THR A 367 -13.03 -16.45 -8.75
CA THR A 367 -11.98 -15.78 -9.52
C THR A 367 -11.86 -14.31 -9.10
N ARG A 368 -10.69 -13.71 -9.30
CA ARG A 368 -10.41 -12.28 -9.15
C ARG A 368 -9.16 -11.91 -9.92
N ASN A 369 -8.99 -10.63 -10.30
CA ASN A 369 -7.71 -10.15 -10.80
C ASN A 369 -6.62 -10.44 -9.76
N GLY A 370 -5.60 -11.22 -10.14
CA GLY A 370 -4.64 -11.73 -9.17
C GLY A 370 -3.74 -10.64 -8.62
N LYS A 371 -3.59 -10.62 -7.28
CA LYS A 371 -2.58 -9.81 -6.59
C LYS A 371 -1.20 -10.28 -7.03
N ARG A 372 -0.30 -9.33 -7.27
CA ARG A 372 0.99 -9.57 -7.93
C ARG A 372 1.99 -8.50 -7.54
N THR A 373 3.26 -8.79 -7.73
CA THR A 373 4.37 -7.87 -7.48
C THR A 373 4.41 -6.76 -8.52
N GLY A 374 5.21 -5.70 -8.28
CA GLY A 374 5.38 -4.65 -9.28
C GLY A 374 6.09 -5.12 -10.55
N LEU A 375 7.07 -6.02 -10.42
CA LEU A 375 7.72 -6.68 -11.55
C LEU A 375 6.70 -7.46 -12.38
N ALA A 376 5.88 -8.29 -11.73
CA ALA A 376 4.85 -9.08 -12.39
C ALA A 376 3.77 -8.20 -13.04
N ALA A 377 3.33 -7.11 -12.39
CA ALA A 377 2.39 -6.16 -12.96
C ALA A 377 2.93 -5.52 -14.26
N VAL A 378 4.20 -5.13 -14.27
CA VAL A 378 4.89 -4.56 -15.44
C VAL A 378 5.05 -5.60 -16.56
N ARG A 379 5.58 -6.80 -16.26
CA ARG A 379 5.78 -7.88 -17.26
C ARG A 379 4.46 -8.30 -17.90
N ILE A 380 3.46 -8.64 -17.10
CA ILE A 380 2.14 -9.08 -17.58
C ILE A 380 1.49 -8.00 -18.46
N ALA A 381 1.56 -6.73 -18.06
CA ALA A 381 0.98 -5.63 -18.83
C ALA A 381 1.69 -5.41 -20.18
N VAL A 382 3.00 -5.63 -20.28
CA VAL A 382 3.73 -5.55 -21.56
C VAL A 382 3.44 -6.77 -22.44
N GLU A 383 3.50 -7.98 -21.87
CA GLU A 383 3.21 -9.24 -22.60
C GLU A 383 1.78 -9.24 -23.17
N MET A 384 0.77 -8.87 -22.39
CA MET A 384 -0.63 -8.78 -22.86
C MET A 384 -0.85 -7.75 -23.98
N VAL A 385 0.02 -6.74 -24.13
CA VAL A 385 0.00 -5.83 -25.30
C VAL A 385 0.64 -6.49 -26.52
N THR A 386 1.76 -7.19 -26.33
CA THR A 386 2.43 -7.97 -27.40
C THR A 386 1.52 -9.07 -27.95
N GLU A 387 0.80 -9.77 -27.07
CA GLU A 387 -0.24 -10.76 -27.38
C GLU A 387 -1.52 -10.15 -27.99
N ARG A 388 -1.63 -8.81 -28.04
CA ARG A 388 -2.80 -8.04 -28.51
C ARG A 388 -4.08 -8.27 -27.70
N LEU A 389 -3.98 -8.81 -26.49
CA LEU A 389 -5.10 -8.97 -25.55
C LEU A 389 -5.60 -7.60 -25.02
N ILE A 390 -4.66 -6.67 -24.81
CA ILE A 390 -4.93 -5.29 -24.40
C ILE A 390 -4.13 -4.30 -25.27
N ASN A 391 -4.47 -3.01 -25.19
CA ASN A 391 -3.68 -1.93 -25.79
C ASN A 391 -2.87 -1.17 -24.72
N SER A 392 -1.87 -0.38 -25.14
CA SER A 392 -0.97 0.33 -24.21
C SER A 392 -1.68 1.30 -23.25
N LYS A 393 -2.78 1.95 -23.68
CA LYS A 393 -3.63 2.77 -22.79
C LYS A 393 -4.23 1.93 -21.66
N ALA A 394 -4.69 0.72 -21.98
CA ALA A 394 -5.29 -0.21 -21.02
C ALA A 394 -4.23 -0.95 -20.18
N ALA A 395 -2.99 -1.08 -20.66
CA ALA A 395 -1.86 -1.56 -19.86
C ALA A 395 -1.50 -0.54 -18.77
N ILE A 396 -1.32 0.74 -19.13
CA ILE A 396 -1.06 1.83 -18.18
C ILE A 396 -2.12 1.91 -17.08
N LYS A 397 -3.40 1.79 -17.42
CA LYS A 397 -4.50 1.83 -16.42
C LYS A 397 -4.54 0.66 -15.45
N ARG A 398 -3.83 -0.45 -15.70
CA ARG A 398 -3.85 -1.66 -14.86
C ARG A 398 -2.69 -1.73 -13.85
N ILE A 399 -1.54 -1.14 -14.15
CA ILE A 399 -0.38 -1.14 -13.26
C ILE A 399 -0.64 -0.11 -12.14
N PRO A 400 -0.71 -0.48 -10.85
CA PRO A 400 -0.77 0.51 -9.79
C PRO A 400 0.51 1.36 -9.82
N ALA A 401 0.41 2.69 -9.80
CA ALA A 401 1.58 3.54 -10.03
C ALA A 401 2.70 3.33 -9.00
N GLU A 402 2.34 3.11 -7.74
CA GLU A 402 3.26 2.73 -6.65
C GLU A 402 4.12 1.51 -6.99
N SER A 403 3.56 0.53 -7.68
CA SER A 403 4.23 -0.73 -7.97
C SER A 403 5.45 -0.58 -8.88
N ILE A 404 5.61 0.55 -9.59
CA ILE A 404 6.84 0.85 -10.33
C ILE A 404 8.04 1.05 -9.39
N ALA A 405 7.82 1.57 -8.18
CA ALA A 405 8.89 1.77 -7.21
C ALA A 405 9.57 0.45 -6.81
N SER A 406 8.87 -0.68 -6.83
CA SER A 406 9.45 -1.99 -6.48
C SER A 406 10.54 -2.45 -7.45
N LEU A 407 10.61 -1.91 -8.68
CA LEU A 407 11.69 -2.20 -9.64
C LEU A 407 12.96 -1.37 -9.36
N LEU A 408 12.90 -0.42 -8.42
CA LEU A 408 13.99 0.46 -8.02
C LEU A 408 14.59 0.10 -6.65
N VAL A 409 13.95 -0.83 -5.92
CA VAL A 409 14.38 -1.30 -4.58
C VAL A 409 15.71 -2.06 -4.69
N PRO A 410 16.63 -1.93 -3.72
CA PRO A 410 17.87 -2.70 -3.68
C PRO A 410 17.67 -4.22 -3.73
N VAL A 411 18.65 -4.92 -4.29
CA VAL A 411 18.80 -6.38 -4.29
C VAL A 411 20.03 -6.75 -3.45
N PHE A 412 20.31 -8.02 -3.15
CA PHE A 412 21.59 -8.36 -2.52
C PHE A 412 22.76 -8.16 -3.49
N ASP A 413 23.93 -7.78 -2.96
CA ASP A 413 25.15 -7.77 -3.77
C ASP A 413 25.57 -9.20 -4.16
N GLU A 414 25.85 -9.42 -5.44
CA GLU A 414 26.20 -10.75 -5.96
C GLU A 414 27.46 -11.34 -5.31
N LYS A 415 28.44 -10.53 -4.91
CA LYS A 415 29.67 -11.04 -4.28
C LYS A 415 29.37 -11.48 -2.86
N THR A 416 28.72 -10.61 -2.08
CA THR A 416 28.33 -10.91 -0.70
C THR A 416 27.43 -12.14 -0.65
N ARG A 417 26.45 -12.25 -1.56
CA ARG A 417 25.56 -13.42 -1.71
C ARG A 417 26.31 -14.70 -2.04
N LYS A 418 27.29 -14.67 -2.95
CA LYS A 418 28.11 -15.85 -3.30
C LYS A 418 29.05 -16.30 -2.17
N SER A 419 29.41 -15.41 -1.24
CA SER A 419 30.22 -15.73 -0.05
C SER A 419 29.39 -16.02 1.21
N ALA A 420 28.09 -15.75 1.21
CA ALA A 420 27.24 -15.90 2.39
C ALA A 420 26.85 -17.35 2.64
N ASN A 421 26.70 -17.71 3.90
CA ASN A 421 26.25 -19.04 4.29
C ASN A 421 24.72 -19.15 4.14
N CYS A 422 24.27 -19.78 3.06
CA CYS A 422 22.86 -20.11 2.85
C CYS A 422 22.47 -21.25 3.82
N ILE A 423 21.58 -20.94 4.76
CA ILE A 423 21.17 -21.84 5.85
C ILE A 423 19.83 -22.56 5.57
N GLY A 424 19.18 -22.25 4.45
CA GLY A 424 17.95 -22.91 4.02
C GLY A 424 17.34 -22.22 2.81
N THR A 425 16.40 -22.92 2.17
CA THR A 425 15.63 -22.39 1.02
C THR A 425 14.15 -22.65 1.24
N GLY A 426 13.32 -21.70 0.83
CA GLY A 426 11.87 -21.83 0.76
C GLY A 426 11.31 -21.33 -0.56
N LEU A 427 10.01 -21.10 -0.60
CA LEU A 427 9.27 -20.58 -1.75
C LEU A 427 9.41 -19.04 -1.82
N PRO A 428 9.81 -18.46 -2.97
CA PRO A 428 9.88 -17.02 -3.17
C PRO A 428 8.48 -16.42 -3.23
N ALA A 429 8.01 -15.89 -2.11
CA ALA A 429 6.62 -15.45 -1.95
C ALA A 429 6.46 -13.95 -2.20
N GLY A 430 7.37 -13.11 -1.68
CA GLY A 430 7.40 -11.67 -1.88
C GLY A 430 8.82 -11.22 -2.27
N PRO A 431 9.04 -10.61 -3.45
CA PRO A 431 10.38 -10.42 -4.01
C PRO A 431 11.15 -9.30 -3.33
N GLY A 432 12.48 -9.33 -3.47
CA GLY A 432 13.41 -8.37 -2.92
C GLY A 432 14.35 -8.98 -1.89
N ALA A 433 15.21 -8.14 -1.32
CA ALA A 433 16.21 -8.49 -0.33
C ALA A 433 15.91 -7.78 0.99
N ALA A 434 15.81 -8.53 2.09
CA ALA A 434 15.60 -7.98 3.42
C ALA A 434 16.60 -8.53 4.43
N THR A 435 17.14 -7.65 5.26
CA THR A 435 18.10 -7.98 6.33
C THR A 435 17.67 -7.28 7.61
N GLY A 436 17.66 -8.01 8.72
CA GLY A 436 17.28 -7.48 10.01
C GLY A 436 17.34 -8.51 11.14
N LYS A 437 16.93 -8.06 12.32
CA LYS A 437 16.92 -8.82 13.57
C LYS A 437 15.78 -9.83 13.59
N ILE A 438 16.06 -11.09 13.94
CA ILE A 438 15.04 -12.13 14.11
C ILE A 438 14.08 -11.76 15.25
N VAL A 439 12.77 -11.83 14.98
CA VAL A 439 11.69 -11.72 15.98
C VAL A 439 10.64 -12.80 15.75
N PHE A 440 10.04 -13.32 16.83
CA PHE A 440 9.12 -14.47 16.77
C PHE A 440 7.64 -14.17 17.06
N SER A 441 7.32 -12.92 17.46
CA SER A 441 5.95 -12.45 17.63
C SER A 441 5.71 -11.12 16.89
N ALA A 442 4.47 -10.90 16.46
CA ALA A 442 4.08 -9.64 15.83
C ALA A 442 4.22 -8.43 16.77
N SER A 443 3.92 -8.64 18.05
CA SER A 443 4.08 -7.66 19.14
C SER A 443 5.54 -7.23 19.36
N ALA A 444 6.51 -8.15 19.21
CA ALA A 444 7.94 -7.84 19.26
C ALA A 444 8.42 -7.09 18.01
N ALA A 445 7.95 -7.50 16.82
CA ALA A 445 8.25 -6.84 15.56
C ALA A 445 7.80 -5.36 15.57
N GLU A 446 6.56 -5.10 16.02
CA GLU A 446 6.02 -3.74 16.07
C GLU A 446 6.81 -2.85 17.03
N ARG A 447 7.16 -3.35 18.23
CA ARG A 447 7.96 -2.58 19.21
C ARG A 447 9.32 -2.18 18.65
N LEU A 448 10.09 -3.15 18.14
CA LEU A 448 11.45 -2.91 17.64
C LEU A 448 11.47 -2.03 16.38
N ALA A 449 10.47 -2.16 15.51
CA ALA A 449 10.34 -1.28 14.34
C ALA A 449 10.05 0.18 14.73
N ARG A 450 9.27 0.44 15.80
CA ARG A 450 9.09 1.81 16.34
C ARG A 450 10.39 2.41 16.87
N ASP A 451 11.27 1.56 17.42
CA ASP A 451 12.61 1.95 17.88
C ASP A 451 13.62 2.11 16.72
N GLY A 452 13.16 2.00 15.46
CA GLY A 452 13.98 2.14 14.25
C GLY A 452 14.82 0.91 13.90
N VAL A 453 14.62 -0.22 14.58
CA VAL A 453 15.34 -1.47 14.35
C VAL A 453 14.69 -2.26 13.22
N LYS A 454 15.48 -2.62 12.21
CA LYS A 454 15.06 -3.51 11.13
C LYS A 454 14.85 -4.93 11.67
N VAL A 455 13.68 -5.52 11.41
CA VAL A 455 13.32 -6.86 11.91
C VAL A 455 12.83 -7.79 10.79
N ILE A 456 13.06 -9.08 10.97
CA ILE A 456 12.54 -10.18 10.15
C ILE A 456 11.62 -11.04 11.01
N LEU A 457 10.35 -11.11 10.64
CA LEU A 457 9.33 -11.86 11.39
C LEU A 457 9.39 -13.35 11.02
N CYS A 458 9.85 -14.17 11.96
CA CYS A 458 10.00 -15.62 11.81
C CYS A 458 8.85 -16.35 12.51
N ARG A 459 8.02 -17.10 11.76
CA ARG A 459 6.86 -17.84 12.27
C ARG A 459 6.80 -19.26 11.69
N HIS A 460 6.10 -20.18 12.31
CA HIS A 460 5.76 -21.45 11.64
C HIS A 460 4.87 -21.20 10.43
N GLU A 461 3.81 -20.43 10.65
CA GLU A 461 2.87 -19.87 9.69
C GLU A 461 2.37 -18.54 10.26
N THR A 462 1.83 -17.65 9.42
CA THR A 462 1.23 -16.39 9.89
C THR A 462 -0.28 -16.51 9.95
N SER A 463 -0.92 -16.02 11.01
CA SER A 463 -2.37 -15.85 11.07
C SER A 463 -2.79 -14.41 10.67
N PRO A 464 -4.09 -14.12 10.52
CA PRO A 464 -4.61 -12.76 10.34
C PRO A 464 -4.33 -11.82 11.52
N GLU A 465 -3.91 -12.34 12.67
CA GLU A 465 -3.58 -11.59 13.89
C GLU A 465 -2.14 -11.05 13.84
N ASP A 466 -1.23 -11.77 13.17
CA ASP A 466 0.15 -11.36 12.95
C ASP A 466 0.29 -10.07 12.10
N ILE A 467 -0.83 -9.56 11.56
CA ILE A 467 -0.86 -8.47 10.57
C ILE A 467 -0.04 -7.25 11.01
N ARG A 468 -0.15 -6.79 12.26
CA ARG A 468 0.61 -5.63 12.78
C ARG A 468 2.12 -5.83 12.64
N GLY A 469 2.61 -7.02 12.98
CA GLY A 469 4.02 -7.39 12.85
C GLY A 469 4.46 -7.55 11.40
N MET A 470 3.61 -8.13 10.54
CA MET A 470 3.84 -8.22 9.09
C MET A 470 3.95 -6.83 8.43
N LEU A 471 3.29 -5.80 8.98
CA LEU A 471 3.42 -4.42 8.51
C LEU A 471 4.72 -3.73 8.97
N ALA A 472 5.28 -4.18 10.09
CA ALA A 472 6.43 -3.57 10.78
C ALA A 472 7.77 -4.19 10.35
N ALA A 473 7.77 -5.45 9.90
CA ALA A 473 8.96 -6.16 9.47
C ALA A 473 9.42 -5.78 8.06
N GLU A 474 10.73 -5.75 7.85
CA GLU A 474 11.37 -5.62 6.53
C GLU A 474 11.16 -6.88 5.69
N GLY A 475 11.02 -8.04 6.35
CA GLY A 475 10.77 -9.31 5.70
C GLY A 475 10.09 -10.34 6.61
N ILE A 476 9.49 -11.36 6.00
CA ILE A 476 8.73 -12.43 6.66
C ILE A 476 9.28 -13.79 6.24
N LEU A 477 9.61 -14.64 7.21
CA LEU A 477 10.09 -16.01 6.99
C LEU A 477 9.14 -17.01 7.67
N THR A 478 8.62 -17.98 6.90
CA THR A 478 7.82 -19.08 7.48
C THR A 478 8.40 -20.46 7.20
N SER A 479 8.34 -21.36 8.19
CA SER A 479 8.80 -22.76 8.04
C SER A 479 7.76 -23.66 7.34
N ARG A 480 6.50 -23.24 7.30
CA ARG A 480 5.38 -23.90 6.60
C ARG A 480 4.65 -22.92 5.67
N GLY A 481 3.70 -23.43 4.90
CA GLY A 481 2.87 -22.67 3.97
C GLY A 481 3.39 -22.65 2.53
N GLY A 482 2.50 -22.89 1.58
CA GLY A 482 2.78 -22.81 0.13
C GLY A 482 2.71 -21.39 -0.44
N VAL A 483 2.78 -21.28 -1.77
CA VAL A 483 2.67 -20.00 -2.49
C VAL A 483 1.28 -19.36 -2.33
N SER A 484 0.28 -20.15 -1.93
CA SER A 484 -1.09 -19.73 -1.63
C SER A 484 -1.38 -19.47 -0.13
N SER A 485 -0.37 -19.60 0.74
CA SER A 485 -0.49 -19.35 2.19
C SER A 485 -0.84 -17.89 2.55
N HIS A 486 -1.29 -17.68 3.79
CA HIS A 486 -1.59 -16.35 4.32
C HIS A 486 -0.39 -15.39 4.19
N ALA A 487 0.80 -15.82 4.61
CA ALA A 487 2.03 -15.05 4.52
C ALA A 487 2.30 -14.58 3.08
N ALA A 488 2.26 -15.52 2.12
CA ALA A 488 2.51 -15.23 0.72
C ALA A 488 1.48 -14.29 0.09
N LEU A 489 0.19 -14.47 0.37
CA LEU A 489 -0.88 -13.61 -0.13
C LEU A 489 -0.77 -12.17 0.38
N VAL A 490 -0.47 -12.02 1.68
CA VAL A 490 -0.38 -10.72 2.35
C VAL A 490 0.90 -9.98 1.97
N ALA A 491 2.06 -10.67 1.97
CA ALA A 491 3.35 -10.09 1.58
C ALA A 491 3.33 -9.56 0.14
N ARG A 492 2.80 -10.32 -0.83
CA ARG A 492 2.65 -9.85 -2.23
C ARG A 492 1.77 -8.61 -2.37
N GLN A 493 0.75 -8.47 -1.53
CA GLN A 493 -0.09 -7.27 -1.56
C GLN A 493 0.60 -6.06 -0.94
N MET A 494 1.53 -6.27 -0.01
CA MET A 494 2.28 -5.20 0.68
C MET A 494 3.56 -4.80 -0.05
N GLY A 495 4.12 -5.70 -0.86
CA GLY A 495 5.49 -5.54 -1.38
C GLY A 495 6.57 -5.86 -0.36
N THR A 496 6.23 -6.53 0.75
CA THR A 496 7.18 -7.00 1.77
C THR A 496 7.93 -8.22 1.26
N VAL A 497 9.23 -8.29 1.56
CA VAL A 497 10.07 -9.45 1.20
C VAL A 497 9.57 -10.68 1.98
N CYS A 498 9.38 -11.81 1.33
CA CYS A 498 8.86 -12.99 2.00
C CYS A 498 9.35 -14.31 1.40
N VAL A 499 9.79 -15.20 2.28
CA VAL A 499 10.13 -16.60 1.98
C VAL A 499 9.18 -17.48 2.80
N CYS A 500 8.40 -18.32 2.12
CA CYS A 500 7.43 -19.23 2.75
C CYS A 500 7.89 -20.68 2.68
N GLY A 501 7.43 -21.55 3.58
CA GLY A 501 7.66 -23.00 3.48
C GLY A 501 9.14 -23.41 3.51
N ALA A 502 10.00 -22.69 4.25
CA ALA A 502 11.40 -23.07 4.45
C ALA A 502 11.50 -24.28 5.41
N HIS A 503 11.20 -25.48 4.89
CA HIS A 503 10.99 -26.69 5.68
C HIS A 503 12.22 -27.16 6.48
N ASP A 504 13.44 -26.82 6.03
CA ASP A 504 14.69 -27.11 6.74
C ASP A 504 14.85 -26.31 8.04
N ILE A 505 14.04 -25.26 8.22
CA ILE A 505 14.13 -24.31 9.33
C ILE A 505 13.14 -24.69 10.44
N SER A 506 13.68 -25.10 11.60
CA SER A 506 12.91 -25.37 12.81
C SER A 506 12.86 -24.13 13.71
N ILE A 507 11.66 -23.69 14.06
CA ILE A 507 11.44 -22.56 14.99
C ILE A 507 10.98 -23.13 16.34
N ASN A 508 11.48 -22.57 17.43
CA ASN A 508 11.04 -22.90 18.78
C ASN A 508 10.67 -21.63 19.55
N TYR A 509 9.37 -21.41 19.77
CA TYR A 509 8.87 -20.20 20.45
C TYR A 509 9.24 -20.14 21.93
N GLN A 510 9.26 -21.26 22.66
CA GLN A 510 9.63 -21.29 24.09
C GLN A 510 11.09 -20.88 24.32
N LYS A 511 12.00 -21.33 23.45
CA LYS A 511 13.44 -21.00 23.50
C LYS A 511 13.79 -19.72 22.74
N ARG A 512 12.87 -19.21 21.92
CA ARG A 512 13.06 -18.10 20.97
C ARG A 512 14.30 -18.31 20.08
N THR A 513 14.32 -19.46 19.41
CA THR A 513 15.41 -19.89 18.52
C THR A 513 14.91 -20.37 17.17
N LEU A 514 15.71 -20.10 16.15
CA LEU A 514 15.61 -20.65 14.80
C LEU A 514 16.81 -21.58 14.58
N SER A 515 16.59 -22.81 14.16
CA SER A 515 17.65 -23.80 13.96
C SER A 515 17.53 -24.56 12.63
N THR A 516 18.66 -24.74 11.96
CA THR A 516 18.79 -25.40 10.65
C THR A 516 20.25 -25.82 10.45
N GLN A 517 20.50 -26.97 9.81
CA GLN A 517 21.83 -27.47 9.44
C GLN A 517 22.91 -27.39 10.55
N GLY A 518 22.52 -27.58 11.82
CA GLY A 518 23.40 -27.49 12.99
C GLY A 518 23.68 -26.07 13.52
N ILE A 519 23.22 -25.03 12.82
CA ILE A 519 23.26 -23.63 13.25
C ILE A 519 22.00 -23.33 14.08
N THR A 520 22.15 -22.54 15.14
CA THR A 520 21.03 -22.03 15.95
C THR A 520 21.18 -20.52 16.13
N LEU A 521 20.24 -19.76 15.59
CA LEU A 521 20.10 -18.31 15.75
C LEU A 521 19.04 -18.01 16.82
N ARG A 522 19.16 -16.89 17.50
CA ARG A 522 18.30 -16.42 18.60
C ARG A 522 17.52 -15.17 18.19
N GLU A 523 16.51 -14.82 18.97
CA GLU A 523 15.85 -13.52 18.85
C GLU A 523 16.89 -12.40 19.03
N GLY A 524 16.94 -11.44 18.10
CA GLY A 524 17.96 -10.39 18.06
C GLY A 524 19.25 -10.72 17.29
N ASP A 525 19.43 -11.93 16.77
CA ASP A 525 20.49 -12.20 15.78
C ASP A 525 20.09 -11.67 14.40
N ASP A 526 21.07 -11.33 13.56
CA ASP A 526 20.80 -10.88 12.19
C ASP A 526 20.55 -12.06 11.25
N ILE A 527 19.53 -11.91 10.40
CA ILE A 527 19.22 -12.84 9.31
C ILE A 527 18.94 -12.03 8.04
N SER A 528 19.21 -12.64 6.89
CA SER A 528 18.94 -12.06 5.57
C SER A 528 18.14 -13.03 4.72
N ILE A 529 17.11 -12.55 4.03
CA ILE A 529 16.23 -13.36 3.17
C ILE A 529 16.11 -12.74 1.78
N ASP A 530 16.26 -13.57 0.73
CA ASP A 530 16.02 -13.20 -0.66
C ASP A 530 14.67 -13.78 -1.08
N GLY A 531 13.61 -12.98 -1.01
CA GLY A 531 12.27 -13.40 -1.40
C GLY A 531 12.08 -13.51 -2.92
N THR A 532 13.12 -13.26 -3.72
CA THR A 532 13.14 -13.47 -5.17
C THR A 532 13.58 -14.88 -5.53
N THR A 533 14.54 -15.44 -4.78
CA THR A 533 15.06 -16.81 -4.99
C THR A 533 14.62 -17.81 -3.94
N GLY A 534 14.08 -17.34 -2.80
CA GLY A 534 13.68 -18.18 -1.68
C GLY A 534 14.82 -18.50 -0.70
N GLU A 535 16.02 -17.95 -0.90
CA GLU A 535 17.20 -18.27 -0.08
C GLU A 535 17.19 -17.52 1.27
N VAL A 536 17.67 -18.20 2.30
CA VAL A 536 17.80 -17.69 3.68
C VAL A 536 19.27 -17.79 4.10
N PHE A 537 19.83 -16.69 4.60
CA PHE A 537 21.24 -16.58 4.96
C PHE A 537 21.41 -16.16 6.43
N ALA A 538 22.41 -16.75 7.09
CA ALA A 538 22.79 -16.31 8.44
C ALA A 538 23.56 -14.99 8.40
N GLY A 539 23.24 -14.07 9.31
CA GLY A 539 23.93 -12.79 9.44
C GLY A 539 23.42 -11.70 8.50
N HIS A 540 24.20 -10.62 8.44
CA HIS A 540 23.89 -9.41 7.68
C HIS A 540 24.47 -9.45 6.26
N LEU A 541 23.63 -9.28 5.24
CA LEU A 541 24.04 -9.13 3.85
C LEU A 541 23.86 -7.69 3.37
N GLU A 542 24.91 -7.17 2.72
CA GLU A 542 24.89 -5.88 2.04
C GLU A 542 24.01 -5.88 0.79
N THR A 543 23.37 -4.73 0.53
CA THR A 543 22.48 -4.55 -0.64
C THR A 543 23.15 -3.73 -1.75
N ALA A 544 22.87 -4.10 -2.99
CA ALA A 544 23.28 -3.42 -4.21
C ALA A 544 22.08 -2.72 -4.88
N PRO A 545 22.31 -1.66 -5.69
CA PRO A 545 21.24 -1.00 -6.46
C PRO A 545 20.53 -1.97 -7.40
N SER A 546 19.22 -1.75 -7.64
CA SER A 546 18.41 -2.58 -8.54
C SER A 546 18.98 -2.67 -9.96
N GLU A 547 18.63 -3.72 -10.72
CA GLU A 547 19.03 -3.86 -12.13
C GLU A 547 18.72 -2.60 -12.96
N VAL A 548 17.54 -2.00 -12.75
CA VAL A 548 17.11 -0.77 -13.44
C VAL A 548 18.08 0.37 -13.12
N THR A 549 18.44 0.54 -11.84
CA THR A 549 19.40 1.56 -11.39
C THR A 549 20.80 1.28 -11.93
N GLN A 550 21.24 0.02 -11.98
CA GLN A 550 22.54 -0.37 -12.56
C GLN A 550 22.62 -0.07 -14.06
N VAL A 551 21.54 -0.31 -14.83
CA VAL A 551 21.49 0.06 -16.25
C VAL A 551 21.50 1.58 -16.43
N LEU A 552 20.72 2.32 -15.63
CA LEU A 552 20.68 3.78 -15.70
C LEU A 552 22.00 4.45 -15.30
N ALA A 553 22.75 3.85 -14.37
CA ALA A 553 24.10 4.28 -14.01
C ALA A 553 25.18 3.89 -15.04
N GLY A 554 24.87 3.02 -16.02
CA GLY A 554 25.80 2.51 -17.02
C GLY A 554 26.63 1.29 -16.58
N ASN A 555 26.35 0.72 -15.40
CA ASN A 555 27.05 -0.44 -14.85
C ASN A 555 26.59 -1.77 -15.51
N LEU A 556 25.34 -1.83 -15.99
CA LEU A 556 24.77 -2.98 -16.70
C LEU A 556 24.29 -2.58 -18.11
N LYS A 557 24.48 -3.45 -19.10
CA LYS A 557 23.99 -3.19 -20.48
C LYS A 557 22.47 -3.38 -20.54
N PRO A 558 21.69 -2.48 -21.17
CA PRO A 558 20.23 -2.59 -21.30
C PRO A 558 19.73 -3.94 -21.84
N GLN A 559 20.48 -4.56 -22.76
CA GLN A 559 20.13 -5.85 -23.36
C GLN A 559 20.23 -7.03 -22.38
N LYS A 560 20.95 -6.86 -21.25
CA LYS A 560 21.15 -7.90 -20.23
C LYS A 560 20.08 -7.89 -19.12
N SER A 561 19.28 -6.84 -18.99
CA SER A 561 18.17 -6.78 -18.03
C SER A 561 16.84 -6.72 -18.78
N GLN A 562 16.06 -7.79 -18.69
CA GLN A 562 14.70 -7.85 -19.21
C GLN A 562 13.76 -6.94 -18.37
N THR A 563 14.02 -6.85 -17.07
CA THR A 563 13.40 -5.92 -16.11
C THR A 563 13.47 -4.47 -16.61
N TYR A 564 14.67 -4.02 -17.01
CA TYR A 564 14.87 -2.68 -17.57
C TYR A 564 14.11 -2.46 -18.88
N GLN A 565 14.04 -3.47 -19.76
CA GLN A 565 13.32 -3.36 -21.03
C GLN A 565 11.82 -3.17 -20.82
N TYR A 566 11.21 -3.94 -19.91
CA TYR A 566 9.79 -3.75 -19.57
C TYR A 566 9.54 -2.41 -18.86
N PHE A 567 10.40 -2.02 -17.90
CA PHE A 567 10.34 -0.70 -17.26
C PHE A 567 10.38 0.42 -18.30
N LYS A 568 11.35 0.39 -19.22
CA LYS A 568 11.48 1.38 -20.29
C LYS A 568 10.23 1.42 -21.18
N GLN A 569 9.68 0.28 -21.55
CA GLN A 569 8.48 0.21 -22.39
C GLN A 569 7.25 0.88 -21.73
N ILE A 570 7.03 0.63 -20.44
CA ILE A 570 5.95 1.30 -19.67
C ILE A 570 6.22 2.81 -19.55
N MET A 571 7.48 3.19 -19.32
CA MET A 571 7.90 4.59 -19.22
C MET A 571 7.74 5.35 -20.55
N ASP A 572 8.10 4.76 -21.68
CA ASP A 572 7.88 5.31 -23.03
C ASP A 572 6.39 5.50 -23.34
N TRP A 573 5.55 4.51 -22.98
CA TRP A 573 4.09 4.64 -23.13
C TRP A 573 3.52 5.73 -22.20
N SER A 574 4.04 5.83 -20.97
CA SER A 574 3.58 6.84 -20.00
C SER A 574 3.88 8.26 -20.50
N ASP A 575 5.10 8.48 -20.99
CA ASP A 575 5.49 9.76 -21.59
C ASP A 575 4.67 10.12 -22.83
N LYS A 576 4.26 9.12 -23.63
CA LYS A 576 3.40 9.34 -24.81
C LYS A 576 1.99 9.81 -24.45
N PHE A 577 1.45 9.48 -23.27
CA PHE A 577 0.06 9.79 -22.90
C PHE A 577 -0.08 10.87 -21.82
N ARG A 578 0.92 11.11 -20.97
CA ARG A 578 0.89 12.23 -20.02
C ARG A 578 0.92 13.56 -20.77
N LYS A 579 0.21 14.56 -20.25
CA LYS A 579 0.29 15.97 -20.72
C LYS A 579 1.00 16.89 -19.73
N MET A 580 1.09 16.46 -18.47
CA MET A 580 1.79 17.16 -17.40
C MET A 580 3.29 16.84 -17.45
N SER A 581 4.12 17.84 -17.17
CA SER A 581 5.56 17.66 -17.07
C SER A 581 5.96 17.09 -15.71
N ILE A 582 6.98 16.22 -15.68
CA ILE A 582 7.49 15.62 -14.43
C ILE A 582 8.88 16.17 -14.15
N ARG A 583 8.99 16.93 -13.06
CA ARG A 583 10.24 17.50 -12.56
C ARG A 583 10.68 16.77 -11.30
N THR A 584 11.87 17.10 -10.81
CA THR A 584 12.43 16.52 -9.58
C THR A 584 12.68 17.57 -8.51
N ASN A 585 12.64 17.14 -7.26
CA ASN A 585 13.21 17.83 -6.12
C ASN A 585 14.63 17.27 -5.96
N ALA A 586 15.65 18.07 -6.23
CA ALA A 586 17.05 17.63 -6.20
C ALA A 586 17.97 18.82 -5.90
N ASP A 587 18.88 18.61 -4.94
CA ASP A 587 19.68 19.65 -4.33
C ASP A 587 21.19 19.46 -4.62
N THR A 588 21.58 18.30 -5.18
CA THR A 588 22.97 18.00 -5.55
C THR A 588 23.12 17.62 -7.05
N PRO A 589 24.34 17.72 -7.63
CA PRO A 589 24.61 17.30 -9.01
C PRO A 589 24.33 15.81 -9.27
N GLU A 590 24.57 14.94 -8.28
CA GLU A 590 24.39 13.48 -8.35
C GLU A 590 22.90 13.15 -8.38
N GLN A 591 22.11 13.73 -7.47
CA GLN A 591 20.65 13.64 -7.46
C GLN A 591 20.05 14.14 -8.78
N SER A 592 20.56 15.27 -9.29
CA SER A 592 20.15 15.86 -10.57
C SER A 592 20.42 14.91 -11.75
N THR A 593 21.59 14.26 -11.77
CA THR A 593 21.98 13.32 -12.82
C THR A 593 21.12 12.06 -12.79
N MET A 594 20.89 11.50 -11.59
CA MET A 594 20.02 10.34 -11.39
C MET A 594 18.57 10.63 -11.79
N ALA A 595 18.03 11.80 -11.40
CA ALA A 595 16.67 12.19 -11.76
C ALA A 595 16.48 12.32 -13.29
N VAL A 596 17.45 12.90 -14.01
CA VAL A 596 17.41 12.98 -15.47
C VAL A 596 17.45 11.59 -16.11
N ALA A 597 18.23 10.64 -15.55
CA ALA A 597 18.23 9.26 -16.02
C ALA A 597 16.88 8.55 -15.80
N LEU A 598 16.18 8.85 -14.70
CA LEU A 598 14.83 8.38 -14.40
C LEU A 598 13.72 9.10 -15.22
N GLY A 599 14.08 10.07 -16.05
CA GLY A 599 13.19 10.76 -16.98
C GLY A 599 12.65 12.12 -16.50
N ALA A 600 13.30 12.76 -15.52
CA ALA A 600 12.92 14.11 -15.09
C ALA A 600 13.21 15.15 -16.18
N GLU A 601 12.25 16.06 -16.36
CA GLU A 601 12.27 17.13 -17.36
C GLU A 601 12.83 18.46 -16.81
N GLY A 602 13.23 18.48 -15.54
CA GLY A 602 13.90 19.60 -14.87
C GLY A 602 13.82 19.48 -13.35
N ILE A 603 14.33 20.48 -12.63
CA ILE A 603 14.16 20.61 -11.17
C ILE A 603 12.98 21.53 -10.88
N GLY A 604 11.98 21.06 -10.14
CA GLY A 604 10.88 21.89 -9.63
C GLY A 604 11.16 22.46 -8.24
N LEU A 605 12.14 21.91 -7.52
CA LEU A 605 12.64 22.44 -6.25
C LEU A 605 14.11 22.02 -6.02
N CYS A 606 15.01 22.99 -5.97
CA CYS A 606 16.35 22.87 -5.42
C CYS A 606 16.40 23.73 -4.15
N ARG A 607 16.58 23.08 -2.99
CA ARG A 607 16.69 23.69 -1.66
C ARG A 607 18.12 24.19 -1.46
N THR A 608 18.28 25.46 -1.12
CA THR A 608 19.63 26.04 -0.95
C THR A 608 20.18 25.83 0.45
N GLU A 609 19.31 25.71 1.45
CA GLU A 609 19.63 25.34 2.83
C GLU A 609 20.50 24.08 2.95
N HIS A 610 20.19 23.02 2.20
CA HIS A 610 20.96 21.78 2.20
C HIS A 610 22.42 21.96 1.74
N MET A 611 22.72 22.99 0.94
CA MET A 611 24.08 23.30 0.48
C MET A 611 24.97 23.89 1.57
N PHE A 612 24.44 24.27 2.74
CA PHE A 612 25.18 24.92 3.80
C PHE A 612 25.53 24.03 5.01
N PHE A 613 24.96 22.81 5.09
CA PHE A 613 25.19 21.91 6.23
C PHE A 613 26.50 21.10 6.17
N ASP A 614 27.10 20.95 4.98
CA ASP A 614 28.25 20.05 4.77
C ASP A 614 29.62 20.71 5.04
N GLY A 615 30.54 19.93 5.63
CA GLY A 615 31.94 20.31 5.87
C GLY A 615 32.14 21.67 6.54
N GLU A 616 33.07 22.48 6.02
CA GLU A 616 33.38 23.82 6.54
C GLU A 616 32.27 24.86 6.29
N ARG A 617 31.29 24.55 5.42
CA ARG A 617 30.25 25.51 4.98
C ARG A 617 29.37 25.95 6.15
N ILE A 618 29.07 25.02 7.06
CA ILE A 618 28.28 25.29 8.26
C ILE A 618 28.97 26.31 9.17
N ASN A 619 30.31 26.37 9.17
CA ASN A 619 31.06 27.33 9.98
C ASN A 619 30.96 28.74 9.40
N PHE A 620 31.04 28.91 8.07
CA PHE A 620 30.80 30.21 7.43
C PHE A 620 29.32 30.65 7.53
N MET A 621 28.38 29.70 7.54
CA MET A 621 26.96 29.99 7.83
C MET A 621 26.78 30.48 9.27
N ARG A 622 27.46 29.86 10.25
CA ARG A 622 27.46 30.28 11.66
C ARG A 622 28.12 31.65 11.86
N GLU A 623 29.23 31.92 11.19
CA GLU A 623 29.88 33.24 11.15
C GLU A 623 28.90 34.33 10.64
N MET A 624 28.17 34.03 9.56
CA MET A 624 27.12 34.91 9.01
C MET A 624 25.97 35.16 10.01
N ILE A 625 25.58 34.15 10.77
CA ILE A 625 24.52 34.24 11.80
C ILE A 625 24.98 35.01 13.04
N LEU A 626 26.24 34.87 13.45
CA LEU A 626 26.83 35.54 14.61
C LEU A 626 27.24 37.00 14.33
N ALA A 627 27.35 37.39 13.06
CA ALA A 627 27.70 38.74 12.63
C ALA A 627 26.87 39.86 13.30
N ARG A 628 27.55 40.88 13.81
CA ARG A 628 26.98 42.00 14.55
C ARG A 628 26.34 43.05 13.64
N ASP A 629 26.90 43.22 12.45
CA ASP A 629 26.45 44.18 11.44
C ASP A 629 26.44 43.58 10.01
N GLU A 630 26.01 44.38 9.04
CA GLU A 630 25.98 44.02 7.61
C GLU A 630 27.39 43.80 7.03
N PHE A 631 28.42 44.49 7.53
CA PHE A 631 29.78 44.39 7.01
C PHE A 631 30.41 43.04 7.35
N GLU A 632 30.34 42.62 8.62
CA GLU A 632 30.70 41.28 9.07
C GLU A 632 29.91 40.21 8.31
N ARG A 633 28.58 40.38 8.18
CA ARG A 633 27.71 39.42 7.49
C ARG A 633 28.09 39.26 6.01
N ARG A 634 28.35 40.37 5.32
CA ARG A 634 28.83 40.36 3.92
C ARG A 634 30.20 39.70 3.79
N ASN A 635 31.07 39.78 4.79
CA ASN A 635 32.37 39.09 4.75
C ASN A 635 32.23 37.56 4.89
N ALA A 636 31.34 37.07 5.77
CA ALA A 636 31.00 35.65 5.83
C ALA A 636 30.33 35.16 4.53
N LEU A 637 29.38 35.93 3.98
CA LEU A 637 28.70 35.62 2.72
C LEU A 637 29.67 35.53 1.51
N LYS A 638 30.76 36.31 1.48
CA LYS A 638 31.82 36.17 0.46
C LYS A 638 32.50 34.81 0.48
N LYS A 639 32.60 34.14 1.64
CA LYS A 639 33.18 32.79 1.78
C LYS A 639 32.22 31.71 1.27
N LEU A 640 30.92 31.89 1.49
CA LEU A 640 29.86 30.99 1.00
C LEU A 640 29.65 31.06 -0.52
N LEU A 641 29.75 32.27 -1.11
CA LEU A 641 29.54 32.53 -2.55
C LEU A 641 30.25 31.55 -3.51
N PRO A 642 31.58 31.30 -3.44
CA PRO A 642 32.26 30.39 -4.35
C PRO A 642 31.83 28.93 -4.20
N LEU A 643 31.44 28.52 -2.98
CA LEU A 643 31.02 27.14 -2.69
C LEU A 643 29.64 26.88 -3.32
N GLN A 644 28.65 27.73 -3.00
CA GLN A 644 27.30 27.63 -3.56
C GLN A 644 27.29 27.74 -5.09
N ARG A 645 28.12 28.63 -5.65
CA ARG A 645 28.32 28.76 -7.11
C ARG A 645 28.80 27.45 -7.74
N ASN A 646 29.70 26.71 -7.08
CA ASN A 646 30.22 25.45 -7.63
C ASN A 646 29.14 24.36 -7.65
N ASP A 647 28.27 24.28 -6.64
CA ASP A 647 27.15 23.34 -6.61
C ASP A 647 26.18 23.62 -7.77
N PHE A 648 25.80 24.89 -7.95
CA PHE A 648 24.95 25.31 -9.08
C PHE A 648 25.60 25.03 -10.45
N VAL A 649 26.93 25.16 -10.58
CA VAL A 649 27.63 24.75 -11.82
C VAL A 649 27.45 23.25 -12.07
N GLY A 650 27.51 22.41 -11.04
CA GLY A 650 27.25 20.97 -11.14
C GLY A 650 25.81 20.65 -11.55
N ILE A 651 24.83 21.23 -10.84
CA ILE A 651 23.39 21.03 -11.08
C ILE A 651 22.99 21.47 -12.50
N LEU A 652 23.40 22.68 -12.92
CA LEU A 652 23.07 23.21 -14.25
C LEU A 652 23.70 22.38 -15.38
N LYS A 653 24.91 21.83 -15.17
CA LYS A 653 25.55 20.89 -16.11
C LYS A 653 24.81 19.56 -16.18
N ALA A 654 24.38 19.01 -15.04
CA ALA A 654 23.61 17.76 -15.00
C ALA A 654 22.28 17.88 -15.76
N MET A 655 21.63 19.05 -15.67
CA MET A 655 20.34 19.30 -16.28
C MET A 655 20.34 19.55 -17.80
N LYS A 656 21.49 19.92 -18.38
CA LYS A 656 21.70 20.03 -19.84
C LYS A 656 20.60 20.85 -20.55
N GLY A 657 20.32 22.04 -20.04
CA GLY A 657 19.31 22.96 -20.59
C GLY A 657 17.86 22.73 -20.15
N ARG A 658 17.58 21.73 -19.30
CA ARG A 658 16.30 21.62 -18.59
C ARG A 658 16.14 22.76 -17.58
N PRO A 659 14.91 23.24 -17.30
CA PRO A 659 14.68 24.33 -16.37
C PRO A 659 14.93 23.91 -14.91
N VAL A 660 15.64 24.76 -14.17
CA VAL A 660 16.05 24.52 -12.77
C VAL A 660 15.43 25.56 -11.85
N THR A 661 14.52 25.12 -10.98
CA THR A 661 13.86 25.97 -9.97
C THR A 661 14.64 25.99 -8.68
N ILE A 662 15.23 27.13 -8.34
CA ILE A 662 16.09 27.29 -7.15
C ILE A 662 15.30 28.09 -6.11
N ARG A 663 15.09 27.52 -4.92
CA ARG A 663 14.45 28.18 -3.79
C ARG A 663 15.51 28.93 -2.99
N LEU A 664 15.27 30.22 -2.78
CA LEU A 664 16.09 31.03 -1.86
C LEU A 664 16.00 30.48 -0.43
N LEU A 665 16.94 30.89 0.44
CA LEU A 665 17.06 30.36 1.81
C LEU A 665 15.72 30.43 2.55
N ASP A 666 15.25 29.26 3.01
CA ASP A 666 13.96 29.12 3.68
C ASP A 666 14.00 28.96 5.21
N PRO A 667 14.87 28.13 5.84
CA PRO A 667 14.78 27.87 7.27
C PRO A 667 15.19 29.07 8.15
N PRO A 668 14.67 29.17 9.38
CA PRO A 668 15.10 30.14 10.38
C PRO A 668 16.56 29.90 10.79
N LEU A 669 17.25 30.98 11.17
CA LEU A 669 18.70 30.94 11.42
C LEU A 669 19.13 30.04 12.59
N HIS A 670 18.24 29.73 13.54
CA HIS A 670 18.58 28.88 14.68
C HIS A 670 18.81 27.40 14.31
N GLU A 671 18.29 26.92 13.17
CA GLU A 671 18.52 25.53 12.72
C GLU A 671 20.00 25.23 12.40
N PHE A 672 20.80 26.25 12.10
CA PHE A 672 22.24 26.11 11.83
C PHE A 672 23.12 26.17 13.10
N LEU A 673 22.54 26.49 14.26
CA LEU A 673 23.23 26.64 15.55
C LEU A 673 23.12 25.36 16.40
N PRO A 674 24.15 24.99 17.17
CA PRO A 674 24.10 23.78 18.01
C PRO A 674 23.17 23.95 19.23
N GLN A 675 22.50 22.86 19.58
CA GLN A 675 21.63 22.82 20.76
C GLN A 675 22.36 22.38 22.04
N ASP A 676 23.49 21.67 21.95
CA ASP A 676 24.26 21.20 23.10
C ASP A 676 25.46 22.11 23.46
N ASP A 677 25.76 22.19 24.76
CA ASP A 677 26.80 23.10 25.28
C ASP A 677 28.23 22.69 24.90
N ALA A 678 28.50 21.40 24.66
CA ALA A 678 29.81 20.94 24.24
C ALA A 678 30.12 21.35 22.78
N SER A 679 29.11 21.34 21.91
CA SER A 679 29.21 21.90 20.56
C SER A 679 29.25 23.42 20.57
N ARG A 680 28.50 24.11 21.45
CA ARG A 680 28.58 25.58 21.59
C ARG A 680 29.99 26.04 21.93
N ARG A 681 30.66 25.40 22.90
CA ARG A 681 32.05 25.70 23.26
C ARG A 681 33.02 25.46 22.10
N ARG A 682 32.94 24.29 21.43
CA ARG A 682 33.79 23.99 20.26
C ARG A 682 33.64 24.99 19.11
N ILE A 683 32.46 25.57 18.92
CA ILE A 683 32.22 26.61 17.90
C ILE A 683 32.73 27.98 18.37
N ALA A 684 32.58 28.31 19.65
CA ALA A 684 33.17 29.50 20.24
C ALA A 684 34.70 29.51 20.02
N ASP A 685 35.36 28.40 20.35
CA ASP A 685 36.80 28.22 20.16
C ASP A 685 37.20 28.31 18.67
N SER A 686 36.43 27.69 17.76
CA SER A 686 36.77 27.66 16.32
C SER A 686 36.51 28.98 15.58
N LEU A 687 35.60 29.82 16.08
CA LEU A 687 35.27 31.13 15.51
C LEU A 687 35.95 32.30 16.25
N GLY A 688 36.68 32.04 17.34
CA GLY A 688 37.34 33.07 18.14
C GLY A 688 36.37 33.99 18.89
N VAL A 689 35.21 33.47 19.30
CA VAL A 689 34.16 34.22 20.03
C VAL A 689 33.89 33.58 21.39
N THR A 690 33.22 34.29 22.31
CA THR A 690 32.85 33.70 23.61
C THR A 690 31.62 32.79 23.48
N ALA A 691 31.57 31.74 24.30
CA ALA A 691 30.40 30.85 24.38
C ALA A 691 29.13 31.60 24.84
N ASP A 692 29.27 32.67 25.61
CA ASP A 692 28.17 33.55 26.02
C ASP A 692 27.57 34.31 24.84
N LEU A 693 28.41 34.84 23.93
CA LEU A 693 27.93 35.52 22.71
C LEU A 693 27.10 34.58 21.82
N ILE A 694 27.53 33.32 21.70
CA ILE A 694 26.76 32.29 20.99
C ILE A 694 25.45 32.00 21.72
N SER A 695 25.49 31.86 23.05
CA SER A 695 24.31 31.56 23.87
C SER A 695 23.27 32.67 23.80
N ASP A 696 23.69 33.94 23.84
CA ASP A 696 22.79 35.09 23.74
C ASP A 696 22.25 35.27 22.33
N ARG A 697 23.03 34.95 21.28
CA ARG A 697 22.51 34.92 19.90
C ARG A 697 21.52 33.78 19.68
N ILE A 698 21.73 32.61 20.29
CA ILE A 698 20.76 31.49 20.28
C ILE A 698 19.47 31.93 20.96
N LYS A 699 19.54 32.55 22.16
CA LYS A 699 18.35 33.09 22.85
C LYS A 699 17.61 34.14 22.01
N GLY A 700 18.35 35.05 21.36
CA GLY A 700 17.79 36.10 20.51
C GLY A 700 17.21 35.62 19.17
N LEU A 701 17.58 34.41 18.72
CA LEU A 701 17.03 33.75 17.53
C LEU A 701 16.06 32.61 17.87
N HIS A 702 15.79 32.37 19.16
CA HIS A 702 14.86 31.34 19.61
C HIS A 702 13.42 31.78 19.35
N GLU A 703 12.63 30.91 18.74
CA GLU A 703 11.23 31.15 18.39
C GLU A 703 10.36 30.04 18.98
N GLN A 704 9.21 30.41 19.53
CA GLN A 704 8.25 29.42 20.08
C GLN A 704 7.67 28.50 19.00
N ASN A 705 7.54 29.00 17.76
CA ASN A 705 6.96 28.26 16.63
C ASN A 705 7.80 28.50 15.36
N PRO A 706 8.98 27.86 15.21
CA PRO A 706 9.92 28.07 14.10
C PRO A 706 9.31 27.98 12.69
N MET A 707 8.31 27.11 12.50
CA MET A 707 7.55 26.96 11.26
C MET A 707 6.95 28.29 10.76
N LEU A 708 6.54 29.17 11.68
CA LEU A 708 5.85 30.42 11.37
C LEU A 708 6.71 31.68 11.60
N GLY A 709 8.01 31.51 11.88
CA GLY A 709 8.91 32.55 12.38
C GLY A 709 9.59 33.45 11.33
N HIS A 710 10.75 33.99 11.69
CA HIS A 710 11.60 34.87 10.89
C HIS A 710 12.44 34.09 9.88
N ARG A 711 11.74 33.56 8.87
CA ARG A 711 12.28 32.64 7.87
C ARG A 711 11.84 33.03 6.44
N GLY A 712 12.33 32.34 5.42
CA GLY A 712 11.95 32.54 4.02
C GLY A 712 12.08 33.99 3.53
N CYS A 713 11.10 34.50 2.78
CA CYS A 713 11.15 35.88 2.26
C CYS A 713 11.31 36.96 3.34
N ARG A 714 10.85 36.72 4.56
CA ARG A 714 10.94 37.67 5.68
C ARG A 714 12.40 37.89 6.07
N LEU A 715 13.16 36.80 6.15
CA LEU A 715 14.60 36.81 6.39
C LEU A 715 15.33 37.55 5.26
N GLY A 716 15.00 37.25 4.00
CA GLY A 716 15.57 37.93 2.82
C GLY A 716 15.14 39.40 2.65
N ILE A 717 14.07 39.85 3.31
CA ILE A 717 13.69 41.28 3.39
C ILE A 717 14.48 41.97 4.49
N SER A 718 14.62 41.37 5.68
CA SER A 718 15.40 41.92 6.79
C SER A 718 16.90 41.97 6.50
N TYR A 719 17.43 40.98 5.77
CA TYR A 719 18.85 40.85 5.43
C TYR A 719 19.02 40.62 3.91
N PRO A 720 18.81 41.67 3.07
CA PRO A 720 18.85 41.58 1.61
C PRO A 720 20.14 40.96 1.04
N GLU A 721 21.27 41.17 1.71
CA GLU A 721 22.58 40.66 1.32
C GLU A 721 22.64 39.13 1.23
N ILE A 722 21.77 38.41 1.95
CA ILE A 722 21.64 36.95 1.83
C ILE A 722 21.08 36.60 0.44
N THR A 723 19.96 37.22 0.05
CA THR A 723 19.37 37.07 -1.30
C THR A 723 20.37 37.52 -2.38
N GLU A 724 21.07 38.64 -2.19
CA GLU A 724 22.09 39.11 -3.15
C GLU A 724 23.19 38.09 -3.39
N MET A 725 23.69 37.45 -2.33
CA MET A 725 24.73 36.42 -2.42
C MET A 725 24.22 35.20 -3.20
N GLN A 726 23.04 34.68 -2.85
CA GLN A 726 22.46 33.51 -3.52
C GLN A 726 22.17 33.79 -5.00
N VAL A 727 21.56 34.93 -5.31
CA VAL A 727 21.30 35.34 -6.70
C VAL A 727 22.61 35.49 -7.48
N ARG A 728 23.64 36.11 -6.89
CA ARG A 728 24.97 36.22 -7.51
C ARG A 728 25.58 34.83 -7.78
N ALA A 729 25.49 33.90 -6.82
CA ALA A 729 25.97 32.52 -7.00
C ALA A 729 25.30 31.84 -8.20
N ILE A 730 23.97 31.95 -8.31
CA ILE A 730 23.16 31.37 -9.40
C ILE A 730 23.58 31.95 -10.76
N PHE A 731 23.61 33.28 -10.92
CA PHE A 731 23.93 33.90 -12.20
C PHE A 731 25.40 33.75 -12.59
N GLU A 732 26.34 33.72 -11.64
CA GLU A 732 27.73 33.41 -11.94
C GLU A 732 27.90 31.95 -12.38
N ALA A 733 27.21 31.00 -11.74
CA ALA A 733 27.21 29.60 -12.15
C ALA A 733 26.65 29.41 -13.56
N ALA A 734 25.49 30.01 -13.85
CA ALA A 734 24.88 30.05 -15.17
C ALA A 734 25.82 30.64 -16.24
N ALA A 735 26.53 31.73 -15.93
CA ALA A 735 27.52 32.33 -16.81
C ALA A 735 28.71 31.39 -17.10
N LEU A 736 29.23 30.70 -16.06
CA LEU A 736 30.31 29.72 -16.20
C LEU A 736 29.91 28.50 -17.03
N VAL A 737 28.66 28.06 -16.94
CA VAL A 737 28.13 26.93 -17.73
C VAL A 737 27.93 27.33 -19.19
N GLN A 738 27.32 28.49 -19.48
CA GLN A 738 27.17 28.97 -20.86
C GLN A 738 28.52 29.24 -21.55
N LYS A 739 29.54 29.72 -20.82
CA LYS A 739 30.88 30.04 -21.37
C LYS A 739 31.89 28.89 -21.32
N GLY A 740 31.53 27.74 -20.76
CA GLY A 740 32.43 26.60 -20.64
C GLY A 740 32.77 25.95 -21.99
N LYS A 741 33.87 25.16 -22.03
CA LYS A 741 34.28 24.38 -23.21
C LYS A 741 33.20 23.45 -23.77
N LYS A 742 32.25 23.03 -22.93
CA LYS A 742 31.00 22.37 -23.30
C LYS A 742 29.85 23.32 -22.96
N SER A 743 29.65 24.33 -23.81
CA SER A 743 28.57 25.31 -23.64
C SER A 743 27.23 24.58 -23.61
N ALA A 744 26.41 24.89 -22.61
CA ALA A 744 25.05 24.40 -22.49
C ALA A 744 24.12 25.59 -22.29
N THR A 745 22.93 25.53 -22.88
CA THR A 745 21.83 26.42 -22.48
C THR A 745 21.51 26.19 -21.01
N VAL A 746 21.06 27.25 -20.34
CA VAL A 746 20.57 27.21 -18.96
C VAL A 746 19.26 27.97 -18.92
N ASP A 747 18.29 27.43 -18.20
CA ASP A 747 16.97 28.02 -17.98
C ASP A 747 16.72 28.01 -16.46
N VAL A 748 16.75 29.20 -15.87
CA VAL A 748 16.85 29.38 -14.41
C VAL A 748 15.54 29.97 -13.89
N GLU A 749 14.96 29.35 -12.87
CA GLU A 749 13.71 29.81 -12.27
C GLU A 749 13.99 30.11 -10.79
N ILE A 750 13.87 31.38 -10.38
CA ILE A 750 14.19 31.78 -9.00
C ILE A 750 12.89 31.86 -8.20
N MET A 751 12.81 31.10 -7.12
CA MET A 751 11.62 30.95 -6.29
C MET A 751 11.81 31.58 -4.91
N VAL A 752 10.94 32.53 -4.60
CA VAL A 752 10.87 33.17 -3.28
C VAL A 752 9.95 32.33 -2.35
N PRO A 753 10.43 31.85 -1.19
CA PRO A 753 9.62 31.10 -0.23
C PRO A 753 8.81 31.99 0.75
N LEU A 754 7.79 31.39 1.35
CA LEU A 754 6.96 31.90 2.46
C LEU A 754 6.30 33.28 2.22
N VAL A 755 5.97 33.59 0.96
CA VAL A 755 5.28 34.84 0.59
C VAL A 755 3.82 34.78 1.04
N GLY A 756 3.36 35.81 1.77
CA GLY A 756 1.96 36.03 2.12
C GLY A 756 1.34 37.26 1.44
N TYR A 757 2.15 38.23 1.02
CA TYR A 757 1.75 39.52 0.45
C TYR A 757 2.46 39.78 -0.90
N ALA A 758 1.76 40.41 -1.84
CA ALA A 758 2.33 40.74 -3.15
C ALA A 758 3.57 41.65 -3.04
N ASP A 759 3.60 42.60 -2.09
CA ASP A 759 4.75 43.49 -1.89
C ASP A 759 6.00 42.79 -1.30
N GLU A 760 5.86 41.68 -0.58
CA GLU A 760 7.01 40.85 -0.14
C GLU A 760 7.73 40.25 -1.37
N LEU A 761 6.95 39.66 -2.29
CA LEU A 761 7.48 39.15 -3.55
C LEU A 761 8.05 40.27 -4.41
N LYS A 762 7.36 41.41 -4.52
CA LYS A 762 7.82 42.60 -5.27
C LYS A 762 9.16 43.12 -4.79
N HIS A 763 9.39 43.12 -3.47
CA HIS A 763 10.65 43.50 -2.87
C HIS A 763 11.78 42.54 -3.30
N GLN A 764 11.58 41.23 -3.10
CA GLN A 764 12.57 40.22 -3.49
C GLN A 764 12.81 40.18 -5.01
N ALA A 765 11.76 40.29 -5.83
CA ALA A 765 11.88 40.32 -7.29
C ALA A 765 12.74 41.49 -7.78
N LYS A 766 12.53 42.71 -7.27
CA LYS A 766 13.38 43.88 -7.59
C LYS A 766 14.86 43.62 -7.26
N LEU A 767 15.13 43.01 -6.11
CA LEU A 767 16.48 42.66 -5.66
C LEU A 767 17.13 41.61 -6.59
N ILE A 768 16.38 40.55 -6.93
CA ILE A 768 16.80 39.50 -7.85
C ILE A 768 17.14 40.08 -9.23
N HIS A 769 16.24 40.89 -9.82
CA HIS A 769 16.45 41.49 -11.13
C HIS A 769 17.70 42.39 -11.18
N ARG A 770 17.90 43.25 -10.17
CA ARG A 770 19.10 44.11 -10.09
C ARG A 770 20.39 43.29 -10.09
N VAL A 771 20.51 42.30 -9.21
CA VAL A 771 21.73 41.48 -9.10
C VAL A 771 21.94 40.62 -10.35
N ALA A 772 20.86 40.12 -10.96
CA ALA A 772 20.91 39.41 -12.24
C ALA A 772 21.51 40.28 -13.36
N GLU A 773 21.07 41.54 -13.48
CA GLU A 773 21.57 42.51 -14.46
C GLU A 773 23.04 42.87 -14.22
N GLU A 774 23.44 43.12 -12.97
CA GLU A 774 24.84 43.36 -12.60
C GLU A 774 25.76 42.20 -13.03
N VAL A 775 25.36 40.95 -12.76
CA VAL A 775 26.14 39.76 -13.11
C VAL A 775 26.15 39.54 -14.63
N MET A 776 25.01 39.65 -15.32
CA MET A 776 24.94 39.51 -16.77
C MET A 776 25.80 40.56 -17.51
N LYS A 777 25.77 41.82 -17.04
CA LYS A 777 26.57 42.92 -17.59
C LYS A 777 28.06 42.69 -17.34
N SER A 778 28.46 42.42 -16.10
CA SER A 778 29.88 42.21 -15.73
C SER A 778 30.48 40.96 -16.38
N LYS A 779 29.75 39.84 -16.44
CA LYS A 779 30.20 38.62 -17.12
C LYS A 779 30.01 38.66 -18.63
N LYS A 780 29.38 39.69 -19.21
CA LYS A 780 29.04 39.82 -20.65
C LYS A 780 28.34 38.57 -21.18
N VAL A 781 27.14 38.28 -20.66
CA VAL A 781 26.33 37.09 -21.00
C VAL A 781 24.84 37.41 -20.89
N LYS A 782 24.00 36.73 -21.67
CA LYS A 782 22.54 36.84 -21.56
C LYS A 782 21.96 35.52 -21.07
N ILE A 783 21.47 35.51 -19.83
CA ILE A 783 20.86 34.34 -19.20
C ILE A 783 19.35 34.51 -19.25
N LYS A 784 18.64 33.48 -19.73
CA LYS A 784 17.18 33.42 -19.63
C LYS A 784 16.83 32.98 -18.21
N TYR A 785 15.98 33.75 -17.54
CA TYR A 785 15.45 33.40 -16.24
C TYR A 785 14.03 33.92 -16.06
N ILE A 786 13.32 33.37 -15.09
CA ILE A 786 12.03 33.88 -14.60
C ILE A 786 12.01 33.93 -13.07
N VAL A 787 11.22 34.85 -12.50
CA VAL A 787 11.02 34.97 -11.04
C VAL A 787 9.62 34.54 -10.65
N GLY A 788 9.50 33.77 -9.59
CA GLY A 788 8.23 33.27 -9.08
C GLY A 788 8.27 33.04 -7.59
N THR A 789 7.22 32.41 -7.07
CA THR A 789 7.04 32.22 -5.64
C THR A 789 6.49 30.85 -5.30
N MET A 790 6.76 30.42 -4.08
CA MET A 790 6.06 29.30 -3.50
C MET A 790 4.69 29.76 -2.97
N ILE A 791 3.63 29.00 -3.26
CA ILE A 791 2.30 29.19 -2.69
C ILE A 791 2.11 28.13 -1.60
N GLU A 792 2.45 28.53 -0.38
CA GLU A 792 2.51 27.66 0.81
C GLU A 792 1.82 28.25 2.05
N LEU A 793 1.23 29.43 1.92
CA LEU A 793 0.39 30.06 2.95
C LEU A 793 -1.05 30.23 2.43
N PRO A 794 -2.10 29.99 3.24
CA PRO A 794 -3.49 30.18 2.83
C PRO A 794 -3.76 31.60 2.32
N ARG A 795 -3.12 32.61 2.92
CA ARG A 795 -3.20 34.01 2.44
C ARG A 795 -2.68 34.17 1.00
N ALA A 796 -1.62 33.45 0.63
CA ALA A 796 -1.05 33.49 -0.71
C ALA A 796 -2.01 32.91 -1.75
N ALA A 797 -2.67 31.79 -1.41
CA ALA A 797 -3.72 31.22 -2.24
C ALA A 797 -4.93 32.16 -2.37
N LEU A 798 -5.39 32.73 -1.25
CA LEU A 798 -6.50 33.69 -1.19
C LEU A 798 -6.23 34.98 -1.99
N ARG A 799 -4.99 35.43 -2.14
CA ARG A 799 -4.60 36.65 -2.89
C ARG A 799 -3.68 36.35 -4.09
N ALA A 800 -3.79 35.15 -4.66
CA ALA A 800 -2.97 34.71 -5.78
C ALA A 800 -3.13 35.58 -7.04
N ASP A 801 -4.25 36.28 -7.18
CA ASP A 801 -4.47 37.33 -8.19
C ASP A 801 -3.44 38.46 -8.07
N GLN A 802 -3.24 39.01 -6.87
CA GLN A 802 -2.27 40.08 -6.63
C GLN A 802 -0.82 39.59 -6.74
N ILE A 803 -0.55 38.37 -6.27
CA ILE A 803 0.81 37.80 -6.30
C ILE A 803 1.24 37.50 -7.75
N ALA A 804 0.30 37.09 -8.63
CA ALA A 804 0.56 36.82 -10.06
C ALA A 804 0.92 38.07 -10.89
N GLU A 805 0.72 39.28 -10.36
CA GLU A 805 1.28 40.51 -10.94
C GLU A 805 2.82 40.45 -10.99
N HIS A 806 3.42 39.92 -9.92
CA HIS A 806 4.87 39.90 -9.74
C HIS A 806 5.50 38.50 -9.91
N ALA A 807 4.70 37.43 -9.82
CA ALA A 807 5.14 36.06 -10.09
C ALA A 807 4.92 35.64 -11.55
N GLU A 808 5.95 35.13 -12.20
CA GLU A 808 5.86 34.48 -13.51
C GLU A 808 5.47 32.99 -13.41
N PHE A 809 5.70 32.39 -12.25
CA PHE A 809 5.28 31.04 -11.91
C PHE A 809 4.90 30.89 -10.43
N PHE A 810 4.04 29.91 -10.14
CA PHE A 810 3.79 29.40 -8.80
C PHE A 810 4.28 27.96 -8.68
N SER A 811 4.96 27.64 -7.57
CA SER A 811 5.10 26.27 -7.10
C SER A 811 4.30 26.11 -5.81
N PHE A 812 3.35 25.20 -5.74
CA PHE A 812 2.63 24.92 -4.51
C PHE A 812 3.57 24.19 -3.53
N GLY A 813 3.77 24.77 -2.35
CA GLY A 813 4.49 24.16 -1.23
C GLY A 813 3.49 23.49 -0.31
N THR A 814 2.93 22.37 -0.75
CA THR A 814 1.77 21.76 -0.06
C THR A 814 2.05 21.25 1.33
N ASN A 815 3.30 20.97 1.68
CA ASN A 815 3.63 20.50 3.02
C ASN A 815 3.23 21.59 4.04
N ASP A 816 3.79 22.79 3.87
CA ASP A 816 3.48 23.96 4.72
C ASP A 816 2.07 24.52 4.48
N LEU A 817 1.53 24.40 3.27
CA LEU A 817 0.11 24.73 3.02
C LEU A 817 -0.83 23.81 3.82
N THR A 818 -0.56 22.50 3.88
CA THR A 818 -1.33 21.58 4.73
C THR A 818 -1.17 21.95 6.20
N GLN A 819 0.07 22.17 6.67
CA GLN A 819 0.32 22.52 8.08
C GLN A 819 -0.49 23.76 8.51
N THR A 820 -0.45 24.81 7.70
CA THR A 820 -1.09 26.10 8.00
C THR A 820 -2.59 26.15 7.68
N THR A 821 -3.11 25.26 6.83
CA THR A 821 -4.56 25.14 6.56
C THR A 821 -5.26 24.33 7.64
N LEU A 822 -4.65 23.23 8.09
CA LEU A 822 -5.23 22.34 9.11
C LEU A 822 -4.89 22.77 10.54
N GLY A 823 -3.91 23.67 10.73
CA GLY A 823 -3.40 24.04 12.05
C GLY A 823 -2.61 22.89 12.71
N MET A 824 -1.96 22.04 11.91
CA MET A 824 -1.25 20.85 12.36
C MET A 824 0.24 20.98 12.06
N SER A 825 1.08 21.03 13.09
CA SER A 825 2.52 20.84 12.94
C SER A 825 2.78 19.40 12.48
N ARG A 826 3.54 19.23 11.41
CA ARG A 826 3.87 17.91 10.86
C ARG A 826 4.61 17.06 11.89
N ASP A 827 5.59 17.66 12.56
CA ASP A 827 6.50 16.96 13.46
C ASP A 827 5.78 16.48 14.74
N ASP A 828 4.81 17.25 15.21
CA ASP A 828 3.98 16.89 16.38
C ASP A 828 2.79 15.97 16.02
N SER A 829 2.32 16.02 14.77
CA SER A 829 1.09 15.33 14.33
C SER A 829 1.13 13.80 14.47
N GLY A 830 2.32 13.21 14.48
CA GLY A 830 2.51 11.77 14.70
C GLY A 830 1.91 11.27 16.02
N SER A 831 1.76 12.15 17.02
CA SER A 831 1.17 11.83 18.33
C SER A 831 -0.33 11.53 18.31
N PHE A 832 -1.09 12.06 17.34
CA PHE A 832 -2.56 11.94 17.30
C PHE A 832 -3.14 11.50 15.96
N LEU A 833 -2.42 11.64 14.83
CA LEU A 833 -2.89 11.19 13.52
C LEU A 833 -3.29 9.70 13.47
N PRO A 834 -2.61 8.76 14.15
CA PRO A 834 -3.08 7.37 14.23
C PRO A 834 -4.48 7.26 14.82
N HIS A 835 -4.76 7.98 15.92
CA HIS A 835 -6.07 7.96 16.57
C HIS A 835 -7.17 8.66 15.74
N TYR A 836 -6.83 9.72 15.01
CA TYR A 836 -7.75 10.34 14.03
C TYR A 836 -8.15 9.36 12.92
N LYS A 837 -7.23 8.47 12.53
CA LYS A 837 -7.48 7.41 11.54
C LYS A 837 -8.29 6.26 12.14
N GLU A 838 -8.10 5.94 13.42
CA GLU A 838 -8.94 4.97 14.16
C GLU A 838 -10.39 5.43 14.27
N LEU A 839 -10.63 6.72 14.49
CA LEU A 839 -11.97 7.30 14.59
C LEU A 839 -12.63 7.59 13.22
N ASP A 840 -12.03 7.14 12.11
CA ASP A 840 -12.45 7.44 10.72
C ASP A 840 -12.62 8.98 10.45
N ILE A 841 -11.95 9.85 11.23
CA ILE A 841 -11.97 11.32 11.05
C ILE A 841 -11.22 11.71 9.79
N ILE A 842 -10.11 11.02 9.51
CA ILE A 842 -9.32 11.14 8.27
C ILE A 842 -9.12 9.77 7.64
N GLY A 843 -9.37 9.63 6.34
CA GLY A 843 -9.13 8.37 5.64
C GLY A 843 -7.64 8.09 5.39
N GLN A 844 -6.84 9.15 5.19
CA GLN A 844 -5.42 9.10 4.86
C GLN A 844 -4.65 10.22 5.59
N ASN A 845 -3.33 10.08 5.68
CA ASN A 845 -2.47 11.12 6.24
C ASN A 845 -2.40 12.33 5.27
N PRO A 846 -2.86 13.53 5.67
CA PRO A 846 -2.94 14.71 4.81
C PRO A 846 -1.59 15.32 4.42
N PHE A 847 -0.47 14.79 4.97
CA PHE A 847 0.89 15.12 4.58
C PHE A 847 1.49 14.16 3.53
N ALA A 848 0.83 13.02 3.28
CA ALA A 848 1.25 12.03 2.29
C ALA A 848 0.37 12.08 1.03
N THR A 849 -0.95 12.16 1.22
CA THR A 849 -1.94 12.36 0.15
C THR A 849 -2.68 13.67 0.40
N ILE A 850 -2.83 14.49 -0.65
CA ILE A 850 -3.44 15.82 -0.55
C ILE A 850 -4.88 15.72 -0.02
N ASP A 851 -5.19 16.51 1.00
CA ASP A 851 -6.56 16.80 1.40
C ASP A 851 -7.24 17.57 0.27
N LYS A 852 -8.09 16.88 -0.49
CA LYS A 852 -8.78 17.43 -1.68
C LYS A 852 -9.89 18.41 -1.30
N ASP A 853 -10.52 18.21 -0.13
CA ASP A 853 -11.72 18.94 0.26
C ASP A 853 -11.42 20.20 1.07
N GLY A 854 -10.27 20.29 1.75
CA GLY A 854 -9.75 21.52 2.37
C GLY A 854 -8.60 22.15 1.59
N VAL A 855 -7.38 21.59 1.72
CA VAL A 855 -6.15 22.13 1.10
C VAL A 855 -6.27 22.25 -0.43
N GLY A 856 -6.94 21.29 -1.06
CA GLY A 856 -7.22 21.27 -2.50
C GLY A 856 -8.00 22.49 -2.99
N GLN A 857 -8.98 22.98 -2.21
CA GLN A 857 -9.72 24.19 -2.58
C GLN A 857 -8.82 25.44 -2.64
N LEU A 858 -7.81 25.53 -1.79
CA LEU A 858 -6.83 26.61 -1.83
C LEU A 858 -5.94 26.51 -3.09
N VAL A 859 -5.54 25.29 -3.47
CA VAL A 859 -4.79 25.06 -4.72
C VAL A 859 -5.62 25.47 -5.93
N GLU A 860 -6.87 25.02 -6.04
CA GLU A 860 -7.77 25.36 -7.15
C GLU A 860 -8.06 26.87 -7.24
N MET A 861 -8.34 27.51 -6.09
CA MET A 861 -8.55 28.95 -6.01
C MET A 861 -7.32 29.74 -6.46
N ALA A 862 -6.11 29.31 -6.06
CA ALA A 862 -4.86 29.94 -6.46
C ALA A 862 -4.57 29.76 -7.96
N VAL A 863 -4.87 28.58 -8.53
CA VAL A 863 -4.78 28.31 -9.96
C VAL A 863 -5.71 29.25 -10.75
N GLU A 864 -6.98 29.35 -10.35
CA GLU A 864 -7.98 30.20 -11.00
C GLU A 864 -7.55 31.69 -10.97
N ARG A 865 -7.26 32.20 -9.77
CA ARG A 865 -6.90 33.62 -9.55
C ARG A 865 -5.58 33.98 -10.22
N GLY A 866 -4.57 33.12 -10.13
CA GLY A 866 -3.29 33.32 -10.80
C GLY A 866 -3.43 33.38 -12.32
N ARG A 867 -4.21 32.47 -12.92
CA ARG A 867 -4.48 32.48 -14.38
C ARG A 867 -5.34 33.64 -14.83
N LYS A 868 -6.29 34.08 -14.00
CA LYS A 868 -7.13 35.25 -14.28
C LYS A 868 -6.28 36.51 -14.44
N GLN A 869 -5.26 36.69 -13.59
CA GLN A 869 -4.33 37.81 -13.71
C GLN A 869 -3.28 37.61 -14.81
N ARG A 870 -2.64 36.42 -14.84
CA ARG A 870 -1.57 36.09 -15.79
C ARG A 870 -1.91 34.78 -16.51
N LYS A 871 -2.56 34.87 -17.67
CA LYS A 871 -3.07 33.71 -18.44
C LYS A 871 -2.04 32.59 -18.65
N ASN A 872 -0.79 32.95 -18.90
CA ASN A 872 0.31 32.02 -19.18
C ASN A 872 1.21 31.77 -17.95
N ILE A 873 0.73 32.01 -16.73
CA ILE A 873 1.48 31.69 -15.50
C ILE A 873 1.77 30.18 -15.45
N LYS A 874 3.03 29.84 -15.20
CA LYS A 874 3.45 28.44 -15.03
C LYS A 874 3.08 27.99 -13.62
N LEU A 875 2.34 26.90 -13.50
CA LEU A 875 1.86 26.37 -12.22
C LEU A 875 2.41 24.97 -12.02
N GLY A 876 3.01 24.71 -10.86
CA GLY A 876 3.41 23.36 -10.48
C GLY A 876 3.38 23.15 -8.98
N ILE A 877 3.79 21.97 -8.56
CA ILE A 877 3.73 21.49 -7.16
C ILE A 877 5.09 20.88 -6.82
N CYS A 878 5.61 21.19 -5.64
CA CYS A 878 6.79 20.55 -5.07
C CYS A 878 6.52 20.11 -3.63
N GLY A 879 6.85 18.85 -3.34
CA GLY A 879 6.63 18.24 -2.03
C GLY A 879 6.43 16.74 -2.16
N GLU A 880 5.92 16.10 -1.10
CA GLU A 880 5.67 14.66 -1.09
C GLU A 880 4.43 14.30 -1.91
N HIS A 881 3.36 15.09 -1.83
CA HIS A 881 2.18 15.00 -2.69
C HIS A 881 2.50 15.06 -4.20
N GLY A 882 3.62 15.70 -4.58
CA GLY A 882 4.08 15.74 -5.97
C GLY A 882 4.52 14.38 -6.52
N GLY A 883 4.73 13.39 -5.64
CA GLY A 883 5.04 12.01 -5.99
C GLY A 883 3.92 11.01 -5.70
N ASP A 884 2.80 11.42 -5.09
CA ASP A 884 1.66 10.55 -4.74
C ASP A 884 0.66 10.44 -5.91
N PRO A 885 0.28 9.25 -6.39
CA PRO A 885 -0.62 9.07 -7.54
C PRO A 885 -2.00 9.73 -7.38
N ASP A 886 -2.61 9.67 -6.20
CA ASP A 886 -3.95 10.21 -5.96
C ASP A 886 -3.95 11.74 -5.90
N SER A 887 -2.84 12.33 -5.44
CA SER A 887 -2.57 13.76 -5.46
C SER A 887 -2.21 14.25 -6.87
N ILE A 888 -1.39 13.52 -7.62
CA ILE A 888 -1.06 13.83 -9.02
C ILE A 888 -2.33 13.84 -9.89
N GLN A 889 -3.27 12.91 -9.66
CA GLN A 889 -4.55 12.91 -10.35
C GLN A 889 -5.38 14.18 -10.04
N PHE A 890 -5.35 14.65 -8.79
CA PHE A 890 -5.98 15.90 -8.39
C PHE A 890 -5.30 17.10 -9.08
N PHE A 891 -3.98 17.26 -8.94
CA PHE A 891 -3.23 18.36 -9.55
C PHE A 891 -3.37 18.43 -11.07
N TYR A 892 -3.50 17.29 -11.75
CA TYR A 892 -3.79 17.24 -13.19
C TYR A 892 -5.20 17.76 -13.52
N LYS A 893 -6.22 17.43 -12.72
CA LYS A 893 -7.60 17.94 -12.87
C LYS A 893 -7.71 19.43 -12.56
N SER A 894 -7.05 19.91 -11.51
CA SER A 894 -6.91 21.35 -11.20
C SER A 894 -6.06 22.08 -12.26
N GLY A 895 -5.40 21.34 -13.16
CA GLY A 895 -4.77 21.87 -14.36
C GLY A 895 -3.36 22.44 -14.15
N LEU A 896 -2.58 21.93 -13.19
CA LEU A 896 -1.17 22.29 -13.04
C LEU A 896 -0.36 21.87 -14.28
N ASN A 897 0.73 22.60 -14.58
CA ASN A 897 1.61 22.32 -15.71
C ASN A 897 2.63 21.21 -15.40
N TYR A 898 3.09 21.11 -14.14
CA TYR A 898 4.05 20.09 -13.72
C TYR A 898 3.85 19.62 -12.27
N VAL A 899 4.33 18.40 -11.97
CA VAL A 899 4.57 17.93 -10.61
C VAL A 899 6.07 17.74 -10.36
N SER A 900 6.50 17.85 -9.11
CA SER A 900 7.91 17.73 -8.72
C SER A 900 8.08 16.91 -7.43
N CYS A 901 8.80 15.79 -7.55
CA CYS A 901 8.98 14.79 -6.50
C CYS A 901 10.46 14.39 -6.35
N SER A 902 10.82 13.65 -5.30
CA SER A 902 12.19 13.10 -5.16
C SER A 902 12.58 12.20 -6.35
N PRO A 903 13.88 12.03 -6.66
CA PRO A 903 14.32 11.31 -7.86
C PRO A 903 13.73 9.90 -8.00
N PRO A 904 13.70 9.03 -6.95
CA PRO A 904 13.12 7.69 -7.06
C PRO A 904 11.61 7.67 -7.35
N ARG A 905 10.89 8.77 -7.06
CA ARG A 905 9.45 8.89 -7.31
C ARG A 905 9.13 9.35 -8.74
N VAL A 906 10.12 9.80 -9.52
CA VAL A 906 9.90 10.30 -10.90
C VAL A 906 9.19 9.27 -11.79
N PRO A 907 9.54 7.96 -11.80
CA PRO A 907 8.82 6.95 -12.59
C PRO A 907 7.37 6.72 -12.13
N VAL A 908 7.12 6.76 -10.82
CA VAL A 908 5.75 6.69 -10.24
C VAL A 908 4.93 7.88 -10.73
N ALA A 909 5.50 9.09 -10.65
CA ALA A 909 4.83 10.31 -11.08
C ALA A 909 4.56 10.35 -12.60
N ARG A 910 5.48 9.84 -13.42
CA ARG A 910 5.29 9.69 -14.88
C ARG A 910 4.12 8.78 -15.21
N LEU A 911 4.02 7.62 -14.55
CA LEU A 911 2.92 6.69 -14.75
C LEU A 911 1.59 7.24 -14.22
N ALA A 912 1.57 7.84 -13.03
CA ALA A 912 0.38 8.46 -12.45
C ALA A 912 -0.17 9.62 -13.30
N ALA A 913 0.70 10.48 -13.84
CA ALA A 913 0.29 11.56 -14.75
C ALA A 913 -0.26 11.03 -16.08
N ALA A 914 0.26 9.91 -16.59
CA ALA A 914 -0.29 9.24 -17.77
C ALA A 914 -1.67 8.62 -17.48
N GLN A 915 -1.85 8.01 -16.31
CA GLN A 915 -3.13 7.47 -15.85
C GLN A 915 -4.19 8.58 -15.68
N ALA A 916 -3.82 9.70 -15.05
CA ALA A 916 -4.68 10.87 -14.91
C ALA A 916 -5.11 11.43 -16.28
N ALA A 917 -4.17 11.57 -17.22
CA ALA A 917 -4.43 12.05 -18.58
C ALA A 917 -5.24 11.07 -19.47
N LEU A 918 -5.29 9.79 -19.10
CA LEU A 918 -6.16 8.79 -19.73
C LEU A 918 -7.50 8.60 -19.00
N ALA A 919 -7.68 9.19 -17.81
CA ALA A 919 -8.91 9.18 -17.03
C ALA A 919 -9.79 10.43 -17.26
N SER A 920 -9.19 11.54 -17.70
CA SER A 920 -9.86 12.67 -18.36
C SER A 920 -10.19 12.37 -19.82
#